data_AF-A0A0R2XAR5-F1
#
_entry.id   AF-A0A0R2XAR5-F1
#
_cell.length_a   1.000
_cell.length_b   1.000
_cell.length_c   1.000
_cell.angle_alpha   90.00
_cell.angle_beta   90.00
_cell.angle_gamma   90.00
#
_symmetry.space_group_name_H-M   'P 1'
#
loop_
_entity.id
_entity.type
_entity.pdbx_description
1 polymer ?
#
loop_
_entity_poly.entity_id
_entity_poly.type
_entity_poly.pdbx_seq_one_letter_code
_entity_poly.pdbx_strand_id
1 'polypeptide(L)'
;MKKSDNAMGVSKWASKGGWGGGLSLLFLMIGVVGVWAQEGDPKTESQPTQTRAKTFVPSPSSSETAAAGQIKILEIEFSSRRADVTINEDKIRQNMRSNQGGVYSQQVIDGDIESLYQTGDYENVQIMTSEVTTGGERGVRLSVIVDPKVRVAAVEVKRKRADGGLDDELSVDKEDLLDLKLKALTANDAKGAAALANAFSPKETVTKAGDTLSEERLQRDAYAMEDFYRDKGYKDVKIIAKQEEVKGGEAKVIFEIDEGIRGFISKIRFIGNQAATAKELEKVVKLKPKEWWQIFSKSDRFEEMALKDDVSRIKNYYLNQGYIDISVAASVDLPRTAKNEEAQKDTDAPRGEDFDPDDIPAEDLILTYRIEEGRQYRVGTLSVDGNAFFSADDLLNELQTKAKQVEIFDQVELKMMKANGLQEGEIYAINSLQASIETLQDKYGRRGFREARVEYRMTPNVENGRIDVSFNIKEGEKFYVDKIEIQGNTTTRDKVIRREIDLAPGEVFDTVREKASKKRLEGLNYFSKVETYAEETDVPNRQKLIVKVEEKGTGEVSFGAGFSSVELLTGNITVGEKNFDLQRIFQSFPPRGAGQKVRFQASIGFRSQNINLSFTEPWFLDKPIRLEAGGYYNGASYLSEFYNQKNYGAFTGLSRRLGDDYPLNRWSTGVTYRPEYYDIANLQSDAPPYFQASTGDTFKSSLRGSITYDGRDSFMLAHSGQYFEFGAEGAGGPLLGTENIWKIKAEFKTYHTLWKEKDVIFSARVLLGLVDAYSTTEYVPVWDQLFAGGSGSIRGFDPSLGSTVNGGSVGPKQNAQPVGGGTQGVYQAEITAPFPILENRVRWAVFCDGGFVNENVFDFQPKTYNNTQSMMVNGTPTTYNAINGGFQIGAGFGIRMDIGIGPMKFDIGFPVMTGDPNNGGGLGAFKMYFDGGYQF
;
A
#
# COMPACT_ATOMS: atom_id res chain seq x y z
N MET A 1 35.23 -3.09 -52.19
CA MET A 1 35.42 -4.02 -53.34
C MET A 1 36.80 -4.63 -53.22
N LYS A 2 36.95 -5.97 -53.17
CA LYS A 2 38.27 -6.65 -53.20
C LYS A 2 39.24 -6.26 -52.04
N LYS A 3 40.25 -7.12 -51.84
CA LYS A 3 41.42 -6.98 -50.94
C LYS A 3 41.08 -6.96 -49.43
N SER A 4 41.84 -7.54 -48.51
CA SER A 4 43.11 -8.29 -48.52
C SER A 4 43.38 -8.69 -47.06
N ASP A 5 43.94 -9.89 -46.89
CA ASP A 5 45.08 -10.24 -46.02
C ASP A 5 45.21 -9.81 -44.55
N ASN A 6 45.76 -10.80 -43.83
CA ASN A 6 46.64 -10.76 -42.66
C ASN A 6 45.99 -10.78 -41.27
N ALA A 7 46.57 -11.42 -40.25
CA ALA A 7 47.49 -12.54 -40.07
C ALA A 7 47.87 -12.49 -38.58
N MET A 8 47.99 -13.66 -37.93
CA MET A 8 48.80 -13.89 -36.70
C MET A 8 48.36 -13.14 -35.42
N GLY A 9 48.50 -13.68 -34.21
CA GLY A 9 49.37 -14.74 -33.78
C GLY A 9 48.86 -15.49 -32.56
N VAL A 10 49.43 -16.69 -32.46
CA VAL A 10 49.29 -17.68 -31.41
C VAL A 10 50.32 -17.36 -30.31
N SER A 11 49.94 -17.47 -29.05
CA SER A 11 50.87 -17.94 -28.01
C SER A 11 50.15 -18.84 -27.01
N LYS A 12 50.38 -20.15 -27.18
CA LYS A 12 50.16 -21.21 -26.21
C LYS A 12 51.16 -21.07 -25.05
N TRP A 13 50.72 -21.48 -23.85
CA TRP A 13 51.39 -22.37 -22.86
C TRP A 13 50.35 -22.57 -21.73
N ALA A 14 49.66 -23.70 -21.52
CA ALA A 14 50.09 -25.05 -21.09
C ALA A 14 51.06 -24.98 -19.89
N SER A 15 50.89 -25.65 -18.75
CA SER A 15 50.03 -26.74 -18.26
C SER A 15 50.40 -26.97 -16.79
N LYS A 16 49.47 -27.24 -15.86
CA LYS A 16 49.22 -28.54 -15.17
C LYS A 16 48.35 -28.17 -13.94
N GLY A 17 47.11 -28.63 -13.79
CA GLY A 17 46.71 -29.96 -13.33
C GLY A 17 46.31 -29.84 -11.84
N GLY A 18 45.13 -30.24 -11.35
CA GLY A 18 44.06 -31.05 -11.91
C GLY A 18 42.70 -30.76 -11.25
N TRP A 19 41.72 -31.51 -11.73
CA TRP A 19 40.28 -31.30 -11.66
C TRP A 19 39.57 -31.95 -10.47
N GLY A 20 38.39 -31.39 -10.18
CA GLY A 20 37.21 -32.06 -9.65
C GLY A 20 36.42 -31.08 -8.77
N GLY A 21 35.28 -30.49 -9.13
CA GLY A 21 34.29 -30.77 -10.17
C GLY A 21 32.92 -30.59 -9.51
N GLY A 22 32.26 -29.45 -9.73
CA GLY A 22 30.89 -29.23 -9.26
C GLY A 22 30.58 -27.79 -8.85
N LEU A 23 30.43 -26.89 -9.82
CA LEU A 23 29.62 -25.65 -9.74
C LEU A 23 29.77 -24.91 -11.07
N SER A 24 28.88 -25.19 -12.01
CA SER A 24 28.78 -24.43 -13.26
C SER A 24 27.32 -24.42 -13.69
N LEU A 25 26.55 -23.53 -13.06
CA LEU A 25 25.28 -23.00 -13.56
C LEU A 25 24.82 -21.90 -12.61
N LEU A 26 25.45 -20.73 -12.70
CA LEU A 26 24.88 -19.41 -12.37
C LEU A 26 26.02 -18.41 -12.57
N PHE A 27 26.14 -17.82 -13.76
CA PHE A 27 26.75 -16.51 -14.02
C PHE A 27 26.81 -16.29 -15.53
N LEU A 28 25.76 -15.69 -16.08
CA LEU A 28 25.87 -14.72 -17.17
C LEU A 28 24.55 -13.94 -17.28
N MET A 29 24.68 -12.67 -17.67
CA MET A 29 23.62 -11.69 -17.97
C MET A 29 23.13 -10.81 -16.81
N ILE A 30 24.02 -9.95 -16.32
CA ILE A 30 23.66 -8.53 -16.15
C ILE A 30 23.74 -7.94 -17.57
N GLY A 31 22.59 -7.58 -18.12
CA GLY A 31 22.49 -6.96 -19.44
C GLY A 31 21.16 -6.21 -19.56
N VAL A 32 21.26 -4.88 -19.42
CA VAL A 32 20.36 -3.84 -19.96
C VAL A 32 18.86 -4.12 -19.90
N VAL A 33 18.18 -3.45 -18.97
CA VAL A 33 16.71 -3.30 -18.97
C VAL A 33 16.31 -2.46 -20.18
N GLY A 34 16.06 -3.13 -21.31
CA GLY A 34 15.33 -2.58 -22.44
C GLY A 34 13.85 -2.90 -22.29
N VAL A 35 13.06 -1.87 -22.01
CA VAL A 35 11.60 -1.92 -22.01
C VAL A 35 11.14 -2.20 -23.44
N TRP A 36 10.46 -3.33 -23.66
CA TRP A 36 9.66 -3.56 -24.87
C TRP A 36 8.19 -3.52 -24.45
N ALA A 37 7.56 -2.37 -24.64
CA ALA A 37 6.12 -2.28 -24.77
C ALA A 37 5.77 -2.69 -26.21
N GLN A 38 4.92 -3.69 -26.37
CA GLN A 38 4.26 -3.99 -27.64
C GLN A 38 3.30 -2.83 -27.95
N GLU A 39 3.70 -1.97 -28.90
CA GLU A 39 2.77 -1.10 -29.61
C GLU A 39 1.83 -1.98 -30.43
N GLY A 40 0.56 -2.01 -30.04
CA GLY A 40 -0.50 -2.43 -30.94
C GLY A 40 -0.61 -1.42 -32.07
N ASP A 41 -0.74 -1.92 -33.30
CA ASP A 41 -0.97 -1.13 -34.51
C ASP A 41 -2.02 -0.03 -34.25
N PRO A 42 -1.69 1.26 -34.45
CA PRO A 42 -2.73 2.25 -34.59
C PRO A 42 -3.51 1.89 -35.87
N LYS A 43 -4.77 1.49 -35.68
CA LYS A 43 -5.76 1.49 -36.75
C LYS A 43 -5.60 2.80 -37.52
N THR A 44 -5.28 2.70 -38.80
CA THR A 44 -5.33 3.80 -39.76
C THR A 44 -6.72 4.42 -39.70
N GLU A 45 -6.85 5.47 -38.89
CA GLU A 45 -7.98 6.38 -38.98
C GLU A 45 -7.90 7.08 -40.33
N SER A 46 -9.00 6.95 -41.06
CA SER A 46 -9.22 7.58 -42.35
C SER A 46 -8.92 9.07 -42.25
N GLN A 47 -7.92 9.54 -43.02
CA GLN A 47 -7.78 10.97 -43.29
C GLN A 47 -9.14 11.54 -43.70
N PRO A 48 -9.50 12.76 -43.28
CA PRO A 48 -10.71 13.42 -43.76
C PRO A 48 -10.67 13.38 -45.29
N THR A 49 -11.70 12.78 -45.86
CA THR A 49 -11.88 12.55 -47.29
C THR A 49 -11.53 13.82 -48.05
N GLN A 50 -10.34 13.86 -48.65
CA GLN A 50 -9.96 14.95 -49.54
C GLN A 50 -10.89 14.88 -50.73
N THR A 51 -11.90 15.75 -50.75
CA THR A 51 -12.84 15.85 -51.85
C THR A 51 -12.08 16.40 -53.05
N ARG A 52 -11.53 15.49 -53.86
CA ARG A 52 -10.97 15.79 -55.18
C ARG A 52 -12.06 16.44 -56.04
N ALA A 53 -11.94 17.73 -56.29
CA ALA A 53 -12.68 18.36 -57.37
C ALA A 53 -12.20 17.74 -58.69
N LYS A 54 -13.10 17.09 -59.43
CA LYS A 54 -12.86 16.53 -60.77
C LYS A 54 -12.32 17.63 -61.69
N THR A 55 -11.08 17.49 -62.14
CA THR A 55 -10.55 18.28 -63.26
C THR A 55 -11.21 17.82 -64.55
N PHE A 56 -12.12 18.64 -65.10
CA PHE A 56 -12.63 18.48 -66.45
C PHE A 56 -11.61 19.09 -67.42
N VAL A 57 -10.84 18.25 -68.11
CA VAL A 57 -10.04 18.66 -69.27
C VAL A 57 -10.75 18.12 -70.51
N PRO A 58 -11.28 18.96 -71.42
CA PRO A 58 -11.89 18.47 -72.65
C PRO A 58 -10.81 17.87 -73.57
N SER A 59 -11.07 16.66 -74.08
CA SER A 59 -10.25 16.06 -75.14
C SER A 59 -10.32 16.91 -76.41
N PRO A 60 -9.20 17.19 -77.09
CA PRO A 60 -9.21 17.92 -78.35
C PRO A 60 -9.91 17.09 -79.43
N SER A 61 -10.91 17.70 -80.08
CA SER A 61 -11.60 17.15 -81.24
C SER A 61 -10.62 16.90 -82.38
N SER A 62 -10.79 15.77 -83.05
CA SER A 62 -9.89 15.19 -84.04
C SER A 62 -9.83 15.97 -85.35
N SER A 63 -8.95 16.96 -85.45
CA SER A 63 -8.27 17.36 -86.69
C SER A 63 -7.28 18.49 -86.41
N GLU A 64 -6.02 18.13 -86.19
CA GLU A 64 -4.77 18.85 -86.54
C GLU A 64 -3.64 18.35 -85.64
N THR A 65 -2.84 17.43 -86.17
CA THR A 65 -1.63 16.95 -85.51
C THR A 65 -0.48 17.89 -85.84
N ALA A 66 -0.12 18.79 -84.93
CA ALA A 66 1.20 19.45 -84.92
C ALA A 66 1.57 19.95 -83.52
N ALA A 67 2.71 19.49 -83.03
CA ALA A 67 3.44 19.91 -81.82
C ALA A 67 2.79 19.68 -80.44
N ALA A 68 3.30 18.69 -79.71
CA ALA A 68 3.16 18.59 -78.25
C ALA A 68 3.90 19.77 -77.59
N GLY A 69 3.25 20.95 -77.60
CA GLY A 69 3.69 22.12 -76.87
C GLY A 69 3.35 21.96 -75.39
N GLN A 70 4.34 22.14 -74.53
CA GLN A 70 4.16 22.22 -73.08
C GLN A 70 3.11 23.29 -72.76
N ILE A 71 2.05 22.91 -72.03
CA ILE A 71 1.04 23.87 -71.56
C ILE A 71 1.74 24.84 -70.60
N LYS A 72 1.76 26.13 -70.93
CA LYS A 72 2.37 27.16 -70.08
C LYS A 72 1.36 27.72 -69.09
N ILE A 73 1.85 28.07 -67.90
CA ILE A 73 1.11 28.87 -66.92
C ILE A 73 1.21 30.33 -67.35
N LEU A 74 0.12 30.90 -67.85
CA LEU A 74 0.13 32.26 -68.38
C LEU A 74 -0.15 33.30 -67.29
N GLU A 75 -0.84 32.90 -66.22
CA GLU A 75 -1.25 33.80 -65.15
C GLU A 75 -1.42 33.02 -63.84
N ILE A 76 -1.08 33.66 -62.71
CA ILE A 76 -1.33 33.12 -61.37
C ILE A 76 -1.99 34.23 -60.56
N GLU A 77 -3.22 33.96 -60.11
CA GLU A 77 -4.02 34.83 -59.25
C GLU A 77 -4.08 34.24 -57.84
N PHE A 78 -3.95 35.09 -56.83
CA PHE A 78 -4.03 34.70 -55.43
C PHE A 78 -5.30 35.30 -54.82
N SER A 79 -6.05 34.49 -54.08
CA SER A 79 -7.23 34.98 -53.36
C SER A 79 -7.44 34.23 -52.05
N SER A 80 -8.31 34.76 -51.21
CA SER A 80 -8.77 34.15 -49.97
C SER A 80 -10.30 34.09 -50.03
N ARG A 81 -10.91 33.03 -49.48
CA ARG A 81 -12.37 33.00 -49.36
C ARG A 81 -12.89 33.97 -48.31
N ARG A 82 -12.00 34.35 -47.39
CA ARG A 82 -12.22 35.39 -46.38
C ARG A 82 -11.88 36.76 -46.95
N ALA A 83 -12.90 37.58 -47.20
CA ALA A 83 -12.76 38.93 -47.71
C ALA A 83 -12.14 39.91 -46.70
N ASP A 84 -12.11 39.54 -45.42
CA ASP A 84 -11.58 40.31 -44.29
C ASP A 84 -10.08 40.10 -44.05
N VAL A 85 -9.43 39.22 -44.83
CA VAL A 85 -8.02 38.84 -44.63
C VAL A 85 -7.19 39.18 -45.86
N THR A 86 -6.19 40.04 -45.67
CA THR A 86 -5.20 40.36 -46.70
C THR A 86 -4.16 39.24 -46.78
N ILE A 87 -4.02 38.63 -47.96
CA ILE A 87 -3.01 37.59 -48.21
C ILE A 87 -1.69 38.22 -48.65
N ASN A 88 -0.57 37.62 -48.21
CA ASN A 88 0.75 38.01 -48.68
C ASN A 88 1.12 37.17 -49.91
N GLU A 89 0.85 37.70 -51.10
CA GLU A 89 1.11 36.99 -52.36
C GLU A 89 2.58 36.61 -52.54
N ASP A 90 3.51 37.48 -52.15
CA ASP A 90 4.94 37.22 -52.28
C ASP A 90 5.36 36.00 -51.45
N LYS A 91 4.82 35.88 -50.24
CA LYS A 91 5.06 34.72 -49.37
C LYS A 91 4.47 33.44 -49.96
N ILE A 92 3.29 33.50 -50.58
CA ILE A 92 2.69 32.33 -51.23
C ILE A 92 3.56 31.93 -52.43
N ARG A 93 3.93 32.90 -53.29
CA ARG A 93 4.80 32.67 -54.45
C ARG A 93 6.17 32.09 -54.07
N GLN A 94 6.79 32.56 -52.99
CA GLN A 94 8.08 32.05 -52.50
C GLN A 94 8.03 30.59 -52.05
N ASN A 95 6.87 30.11 -51.60
CA ASN A 95 6.66 28.74 -51.13
C ASN A 95 6.01 27.84 -52.20
N MET A 96 5.82 28.36 -53.43
CA MET A 96 5.37 27.59 -54.59
C MET A 96 6.51 27.39 -55.57
N ARG A 97 6.51 26.24 -56.25
CA ARG A 97 7.38 25.91 -57.37
C ARG A 97 6.80 26.40 -58.70
N SER A 98 5.48 26.51 -58.82
CA SER A 98 4.83 27.05 -60.03
C SER A 98 5.06 28.54 -60.18
N ASN A 99 5.50 28.96 -61.37
CA ASN A 99 5.74 30.35 -61.70
C ASN A 99 5.09 30.74 -63.05
N GLN A 100 4.79 32.02 -63.21
CA GLN A 100 4.24 32.54 -64.47
C GLN A 100 5.27 32.39 -65.59
N GLY A 101 4.84 31.84 -66.73
CA GLY A 101 5.68 31.44 -67.86
C GLY A 101 6.26 30.02 -67.77
N GLY A 102 6.12 29.35 -66.62
CA GLY A 102 6.54 27.97 -66.40
C GLY A 102 5.63 26.94 -67.07
N VAL A 103 6.07 25.67 -67.09
CA VAL A 103 5.29 24.55 -67.65
C VAL A 103 4.32 24.02 -66.60
N TYR A 104 3.04 23.92 -66.97
CA TYR A 104 2.01 23.30 -66.15
C TYR A 104 2.22 21.78 -66.05
N SER A 105 2.24 21.27 -64.81
CA SER A 105 2.24 19.85 -64.49
C SER A 105 1.48 19.63 -63.19
N GLN A 106 0.56 18.65 -63.18
CA GLN A 106 -0.23 18.34 -61.99
C GLN A 106 0.64 17.96 -60.78
N GLN A 107 1.77 17.28 -61.00
CA GLN A 107 2.71 16.94 -59.91
C GLN A 107 3.35 18.17 -59.25
N VAL A 108 3.54 19.26 -59.99
CA VAL A 108 4.08 20.51 -59.45
C VAL A 108 3.01 21.21 -58.62
N ILE A 109 1.75 21.23 -59.09
CA ILE A 109 0.61 21.80 -58.35
C ILE A 109 0.36 21.05 -57.04
N ASP A 110 0.38 19.72 -57.05
CA ASP A 110 0.18 18.92 -55.85
C ASP A 110 1.31 19.20 -54.83
N GLY A 111 2.55 19.33 -55.30
CA GLY A 111 3.71 19.70 -54.48
C GLY A 111 3.64 21.14 -53.94
N ASP A 112 3.03 22.07 -54.68
CA ASP A 112 2.80 23.45 -54.23
C ASP A 112 1.76 23.53 -53.12
N ILE A 113 0.66 22.77 -53.24
CA ILE A 113 -0.35 22.64 -52.19
C ILE A 113 0.31 22.10 -50.91
N GLU A 114 1.10 21.03 -51.02
CA GLU A 114 1.79 20.43 -49.88
C GLU A 114 2.79 21.42 -49.25
N SER A 115 3.57 22.13 -50.06
CA SER A 115 4.56 23.11 -49.59
C SER A 115 3.89 24.28 -48.85
N LEU A 116 2.73 24.74 -49.33
CA LEU A 116 1.95 25.78 -48.68
C LEU A 116 1.34 25.31 -47.35
N TYR A 117 0.82 24.09 -47.27
CA TYR A 117 0.36 23.53 -46.00
C TYR A 117 1.50 23.35 -44.98
N GLN A 118 2.69 22.94 -45.45
CA GLN A 118 3.87 22.77 -44.60
C GLN A 118 4.37 24.08 -43.96
N THR A 119 4.01 25.25 -44.51
CA THR A 119 4.27 26.53 -43.84
C THR A 119 3.55 26.68 -42.49
N GLY A 120 2.46 25.93 -42.30
CA GLY A 120 1.62 25.97 -41.09
C GLY A 120 0.71 27.19 -40.98
N ASP A 121 0.80 28.15 -41.91
CA ASP A 121 0.09 29.43 -41.90
C ASP A 121 -1.34 29.37 -42.44
N TYR A 122 -1.69 28.31 -43.17
CA TYR A 122 -2.97 28.19 -43.88
C TYR A 122 -3.78 27.00 -43.34
N GLU A 123 -5.08 27.22 -43.15
CA GLU A 123 -6.05 26.18 -42.79
C GLU A 123 -6.51 25.42 -44.03
N ASN A 124 -6.66 26.13 -45.15
CA ASN A 124 -7.05 25.55 -46.43
C ASN A 124 -6.24 26.14 -47.58
N VAL A 125 -5.80 25.28 -48.50
CA VAL A 125 -5.07 25.66 -49.72
C VAL A 125 -5.70 24.91 -50.90
N GLN A 126 -6.18 25.65 -51.89
CA GLN A 126 -6.78 25.11 -53.09
C GLN A 126 -6.20 25.81 -54.32
N ILE A 127 -5.72 25.04 -55.30
CA ILE A 127 -5.27 25.59 -56.58
C ILE A 127 -6.21 25.11 -57.67
N MET A 128 -6.90 26.05 -58.33
CA MET A 128 -7.80 25.77 -59.45
C MET A 128 -7.14 26.17 -60.77
N THR A 129 -7.42 25.42 -61.83
CA THR A 129 -6.88 25.68 -63.17
C THR A 129 -8.00 26.00 -64.14
N SER A 130 -7.87 27.08 -64.91
CA SER A 130 -8.77 27.41 -66.02
C SER A 130 -7.97 27.71 -67.30
N GLU A 131 -8.53 27.41 -68.47
CA GLU A 131 -7.89 27.78 -69.74
C GLU A 131 -7.99 29.29 -69.96
N VAL A 132 -6.88 29.91 -70.36
CA VAL A 132 -6.81 31.32 -70.72
C VAL A 132 -6.00 31.49 -72.00
N THR A 133 -6.40 32.43 -72.84
CA THR A 133 -5.63 32.83 -74.02
C THR A 133 -5.20 34.28 -73.83
N THR A 134 -3.90 34.50 -73.66
CA THR A 134 -3.33 35.82 -73.38
C THR A 134 -2.31 36.14 -74.46
N GLY A 135 -2.49 37.26 -75.17
CA GLY A 135 -1.57 37.67 -76.24
C GLY A 135 -1.52 36.73 -77.45
N GLY A 136 -2.54 35.89 -77.65
CA GLY A 136 -2.59 34.89 -78.73
C GLY A 136 -1.98 33.52 -78.38
N GLU A 137 -1.37 33.35 -77.20
CA GLU A 137 -0.92 32.04 -76.69
C GLU A 137 -2.00 31.40 -75.81
N ARG A 138 -2.29 30.11 -76.02
CA ARG A 138 -3.24 29.32 -75.21
C ARG A 138 -2.48 28.61 -74.08
N GLY A 139 -2.91 28.80 -72.85
CA GLY A 139 -2.32 28.19 -71.66
C GLY A 139 -3.29 28.14 -70.49
N VAL A 140 -2.77 27.99 -69.27
CA VAL A 140 -3.60 27.88 -68.07
C VAL A 140 -3.38 29.05 -67.12
N ARG A 141 -4.47 29.48 -66.46
CA ARG A 141 -4.45 30.35 -65.29
C ARG A 141 -4.56 29.48 -64.04
N LEU A 142 -3.69 29.72 -63.06
CA LEU A 142 -3.79 29.14 -61.73
C LEU A 142 -4.45 30.13 -60.78
N SER A 143 -5.57 29.75 -60.17
CA SER A 143 -6.21 30.49 -59.08
C SER A 143 -5.87 29.81 -57.77
N VAL A 144 -4.94 30.40 -57.02
CA VAL A 144 -4.46 29.90 -55.73
C VAL A 144 -5.30 30.55 -54.62
N ILE A 145 -6.19 29.77 -54.04
CA ILE A 145 -7.10 30.17 -52.98
C ILE A 145 -6.52 29.66 -51.65
N VAL A 146 -6.16 30.56 -50.75
CA VAL A 146 -5.66 30.20 -49.41
C VAL A 146 -6.50 30.86 -48.33
N ASP A 147 -6.79 30.10 -47.27
CA ASP A 147 -7.44 30.61 -46.07
C ASP A 147 -6.42 30.62 -44.93
N PRO A 148 -5.89 31.79 -44.52
CA PRO A 148 -4.93 31.90 -43.43
C PRO A 148 -5.56 31.47 -42.10
N LYS A 149 -4.77 30.82 -41.24
CA LYS A 149 -5.20 30.52 -39.87
C LYS A 149 -5.33 31.80 -39.06
N VAL A 150 -6.35 31.86 -38.21
CA VAL A 150 -6.57 32.98 -37.29
C VAL A 150 -5.44 33.03 -36.26
N ARG A 151 -4.89 34.21 -36.02
CA ARG A 151 -3.88 34.46 -34.99
C ARG A 151 -4.49 35.17 -33.78
N VAL A 152 -3.90 34.94 -32.61
CA VAL A 152 -4.32 35.58 -31.36
C VAL A 152 -3.74 36.99 -31.31
N ALA A 153 -4.59 38.02 -31.37
CA ALA A 153 -4.19 39.42 -31.26
C ALA A 153 -3.76 39.77 -29.82
N ALA A 154 -4.59 39.35 -28.86
CA ALA A 154 -4.38 39.59 -27.43
C ALA A 154 -5.09 38.52 -26.61
N VAL A 155 -4.59 38.30 -25.39
CA VAL A 155 -5.20 37.41 -24.38
C VAL A 155 -5.54 38.23 -23.16
N GLU A 156 -6.80 38.20 -22.75
CA GLU A 156 -7.28 38.78 -21.50
C GLU A 156 -7.78 37.69 -20.58
N VAL A 157 -7.59 37.90 -19.28
CA VAL A 157 -8.14 37.06 -18.21
C VAL A 157 -8.95 38.01 -17.35
N LYS A 158 -10.22 37.68 -17.12
CA LYS A 158 -11.17 38.53 -16.39
C LYS A 158 -11.98 37.71 -15.41
N ARG A 159 -12.24 38.28 -14.24
CA ARG A 159 -13.15 37.68 -13.26
C ARG A 159 -14.59 37.94 -13.67
N LYS A 160 -15.45 36.94 -13.51
CA LYS A 160 -16.89 37.05 -13.70
C LYS A 160 -17.55 37.42 -12.37
N ARG A 161 -18.24 38.55 -12.36
CA ARG A 161 -19.03 39.03 -11.20
C ARG A 161 -20.35 38.28 -11.08
N ALA A 162 -20.92 38.29 -9.87
CA ALA A 162 -22.20 37.66 -9.56
C ALA A 162 -23.39 38.25 -10.34
N ASP A 163 -23.29 39.52 -10.77
CA ASP A 163 -24.27 40.20 -11.64
C ASP A 163 -24.09 39.86 -13.13
N GLY A 164 -23.08 39.04 -13.47
CA GLY A 164 -22.72 38.67 -14.83
C GLY A 164 -21.74 39.63 -15.54
N GLY A 165 -21.29 40.70 -14.88
CA GLY A 165 -20.26 41.60 -15.39
C GLY A 165 -18.85 41.01 -15.38
N LEU A 166 -17.91 41.64 -16.07
CA LEU A 166 -16.48 41.29 -16.07
C LEU A 166 -15.65 42.42 -15.44
N ASP A 167 -14.59 42.07 -14.70
CA ASP A 167 -13.59 43.00 -14.17
C ASP A 167 -12.19 42.36 -14.15
N ASP A 168 -11.18 43.15 -13.75
CA ASP A 168 -9.78 42.73 -13.69
C ASP A 168 -9.33 42.35 -12.25
N GLU A 169 -10.24 42.29 -11.27
CA GLU A 169 -9.95 42.01 -9.85
C GLU A 169 -9.91 40.50 -9.56
N LEU A 170 -8.99 39.80 -10.22
CA LEU A 170 -8.75 38.38 -9.97
C LEU A 170 -8.15 38.18 -8.57
N SER A 171 -8.57 37.12 -7.88
CA SER A 171 -7.98 36.74 -6.59
C SER A 171 -6.61 36.08 -6.71
N VAL A 172 -6.16 35.79 -7.93
CA VAL A 172 -4.90 35.18 -8.30
C VAL A 172 -4.20 36.09 -9.31
N ASP A 173 -2.87 36.22 -9.21
CA ASP A 173 -2.10 37.08 -10.10
C ASP A 173 -2.28 36.65 -11.57
N LYS A 174 -2.72 37.60 -12.40
CA LYS A 174 -2.97 37.39 -13.82
C LYS A 174 -1.72 36.90 -14.57
N GLU A 175 -0.54 37.36 -14.17
CA GLU A 175 0.73 36.94 -14.76
C GLU A 175 1.02 35.46 -14.48
N ASP A 176 0.74 34.97 -13.27
CA ASP A 176 0.90 33.56 -12.92
C ASP A 176 0.04 32.65 -13.81
N LEU A 177 -1.19 33.07 -14.13
CA LEU A 177 -2.10 32.33 -15.01
C LEU A 177 -1.59 32.28 -16.46
N LEU A 178 -0.98 33.36 -16.94
CA LEU A 178 -0.46 33.46 -18.30
C LEU A 178 0.94 32.84 -18.48
N ASP A 179 1.68 32.66 -17.38
CA ASP A 179 3.01 32.04 -17.35
C ASP A 179 3.01 30.61 -16.79
N LEU A 180 1.83 29.99 -16.65
CA LEU A 180 1.71 28.57 -16.30
C LEU A 180 2.56 27.72 -17.25
N LYS A 181 3.65 27.16 -16.71
CA LYS A 181 4.41 26.09 -17.34
C LYS A 181 3.62 24.80 -17.16
N LEU A 182 3.02 24.32 -18.24
CA LEU A 182 2.26 23.08 -18.23
C LEU A 182 3.21 21.91 -17.96
N LYS A 183 3.20 21.39 -16.73
CA LYS A 183 3.66 20.03 -16.47
C LYS A 183 2.71 19.10 -17.19
N ALA A 184 3.24 18.16 -17.98
CA ALA A 184 2.44 17.06 -18.52
C ALA A 184 1.71 16.39 -17.35
N LEU A 185 0.38 16.58 -17.29
CA LEU A 185 -0.48 16.09 -16.22
C LEU A 185 -0.35 14.57 -16.12
N THR A 186 0.11 14.10 -14.96
CA THR A 186 0.17 12.69 -14.62
C THR A 186 -1.23 12.14 -14.42
N ALA A 187 -1.48 11.00 -15.07
CA ALA A 187 -2.68 10.17 -15.03
C ALA A 187 -3.44 10.19 -13.69
N ASN A 188 -4.73 10.58 -13.76
CA ASN A 188 -5.82 9.97 -12.98
C ASN A 188 -7.22 10.40 -13.45
N ASP A 189 -7.35 11.42 -14.31
CA ASP A 189 -8.66 11.77 -14.89
C ASP A 189 -8.76 11.36 -16.37
N ALA A 190 -9.60 10.34 -16.63
CA ALA A 190 -9.84 9.76 -17.95
C ALA A 190 -10.38 10.76 -19.00
N LYS A 191 -10.78 11.97 -18.59
CA LYS A 191 -11.24 13.05 -19.50
C LYS A 191 -10.10 13.86 -20.09
N GLY A 192 -8.98 14.06 -19.38
CA GLY A 192 -7.83 14.84 -19.88
C GLY A 192 -6.97 14.07 -20.88
N ALA A 193 -6.93 12.75 -20.77
CA ALA A 193 -6.15 11.89 -21.66
C ALA A 193 -6.67 11.90 -23.11
N ALA A 194 -7.97 12.11 -23.31
CA ALA A 194 -8.56 12.20 -24.65
C ALA A 194 -8.17 13.49 -25.39
N ALA A 195 -7.88 14.58 -24.66
CA ALA A 195 -7.48 15.86 -25.24
C ALA A 195 -5.99 15.89 -25.68
N LEU A 196 -5.18 14.94 -25.21
CA LEU A 196 -3.72 14.91 -25.47
C LEU A 196 -3.30 13.96 -26.61
N ALA A 197 -4.25 13.27 -27.24
CA ALA A 197 -3.93 12.29 -28.28
C ALA A 197 -3.64 12.91 -29.66
N ASN A 198 -3.91 14.20 -29.89
CA ASN A 198 -3.62 14.83 -31.18
C ASN A 198 -3.16 16.30 -31.02
N ALA A 199 -2.01 16.60 -31.62
CA ALA A 199 -1.61 17.89 -32.20
C ALA A 199 -0.52 18.76 -31.50
N PHE A 200 0.67 18.75 -32.14
CA PHE A 200 1.71 19.79 -32.25
C PHE A 200 2.73 20.05 -31.11
N SER A 201 3.93 20.46 -31.56
CA SER A 201 5.18 20.72 -30.83
C SER A 201 5.01 21.39 -29.47
N PRO A 202 5.81 21.00 -28.45
CA PRO A 202 5.67 21.50 -27.10
C PRO A 202 6.11 22.97 -27.03
N LYS A 203 5.15 23.89 -27.12
CA LYS A 203 5.24 25.12 -26.34
C LYS A 203 4.62 24.80 -24.99
N GLU A 204 5.46 24.71 -23.97
CA GLU A 204 5.12 24.37 -22.57
C GLU A 204 4.25 25.45 -21.87
N THR A 205 3.64 26.38 -22.59
CA THR A 205 2.95 27.55 -22.03
C THR A 205 1.54 27.73 -22.58
N VAL A 206 0.71 28.38 -21.78
CA VAL A 206 -0.61 28.91 -22.17
C VAL A 206 -0.52 29.75 -23.46
N THR A 207 -1.60 29.82 -24.23
CA THR A 207 -1.75 30.61 -25.45
C THR A 207 -1.37 32.07 -25.21
N LYS A 208 -0.49 32.63 -26.07
CA LYS A 208 -0.04 34.03 -26.03
C LYS A 208 -0.36 34.76 -27.33
N ALA A 209 -0.31 36.09 -27.30
CA ALA A 209 -0.43 36.90 -28.51
C ALA A 209 0.59 36.46 -29.58
N GLY A 210 0.14 36.39 -30.83
CA GLY A 210 0.90 35.90 -31.98
C GLY A 210 0.80 34.38 -32.25
N ASP A 211 0.34 33.59 -31.28
CA ASP A 211 0.07 32.15 -31.50
C ASP A 211 -1.11 31.95 -32.46
N THR A 212 -1.15 30.79 -33.11
CA THR A 212 -2.30 30.36 -33.91
C THR A 212 -3.46 29.98 -32.99
N LEU A 213 -4.66 30.48 -33.30
CA LEU A 213 -5.88 30.16 -32.57
C LEU A 213 -6.28 28.70 -32.82
N SER A 214 -6.49 27.95 -31.74
CA SER A 214 -7.04 26.58 -31.76
C SER A 214 -7.98 26.44 -30.57
N GLU A 215 -9.20 25.99 -30.82
CA GLU A 215 -10.22 25.85 -29.79
C GLU A 215 -9.85 24.76 -28.78
N GLU A 216 -9.24 23.67 -29.25
CA GLU A 216 -8.73 22.58 -28.42
C GLU A 216 -7.64 23.09 -27.46
N ARG A 217 -6.75 23.96 -27.96
CA ARG A 217 -5.69 24.57 -27.16
C ARG A 217 -6.26 25.50 -26.09
N LEU A 218 -7.27 26.30 -26.42
CA LEU A 218 -7.93 27.20 -25.46
C LEU A 218 -8.66 26.44 -24.35
N GLN A 219 -9.31 25.32 -24.68
CA GLN A 219 -9.96 24.46 -23.67
C GLN A 219 -8.92 23.85 -22.72
N ARG A 220 -7.81 23.33 -23.26
CA ARG A 220 -6.70 22.81 -22.45
C ARG A 220 -6.13 23.88 -21.53
N ASP A 221 -5.93 25.10 -22.03
CA ASP A 221 -5.40 26.21 -21.23
C ASP A 221 -6.38 26.62 -20.12
N ALA A 222 -7.69 26.65 -20.40
CA ALA A 222 -8.72 26.88 -19.39
C ALA A 222 -8.68 25.81 -18.28
N TYR A 223 -8.54 24.53 -18.63
CA TYR A 223 -8.40 23.45 -17.65
C TYR A 223 -7.12 23.59 -16.80
N ALA A 224 -6.00 23.98 -17.40
CA ALA A 224 -4.75 24.18 -16.66
C ALA A 224 -4.87 25.35 -15.66
N MET A 225 -5.55 26.43 -16.06
CA MET A 225 -5.88 27.52 -15.16
C MET A 225 -6.83 27.08 -14.04
N GLU A 226 -7.85 26.25 -14.33
CA GLU A 226 -8.74 25.70 -13.29
C GLU A 226 -7.97 24.89 -12.27
N ASP A 227 -7.06 24.01 -12.70
CA ASP A 227 -6.25 23.20 -11.79
C ASP A 227 -5.32 24.06 -10.92
N PHE A 228 -4.77 25.14 -11.48
CA PHE A 228 -4.00 26.11 -10.69
C PHE A 228 -4.86 26.79 -9.61
N TYR A 229 -6.06 27.23 -9.97
CA TYR A 229 -7.03 27.79 -9.02
C TYR A 229 -7.44 26.76 -7.94
N ARG A 230 -7.65 25.49 -8.32
CA ARG A 230 -7.95 24.40 -7.39
C ARG A 230 -6.82 24.15 -6.40
N ASP A 231 -5.55 24.29 -6.83
CA ASP A 231 -4.41 24.18 -5.92
C ASP A 231 -4.35 25.34 -4.92
N LYS A 232 -4.76 26.54 -5.35
CA LYS A 232 -4.88 27.75 -4.51
C LYS A 232 -6.12 27.75 -3.59
N GLY A 233 -6.99 26.74 -3.68
CA GLY A 233 -8.12 26.54 -2.77
C GLY A 233 -9.50 26.86 -3.36
N TYR A 234 -9.60 27.11 -4.66
CA TYR A 234 -10.84 27.43 -5.37
C TYR A 234 -11.38 26.18 -6.09
N LYS A 235 -12.16 25.33 -5.41
CA LYS A 235 -12.62 24.05 -5.99
C LYS A 235 -13.76 24.18 -7.00
N ASP A 236 -14.61 25.19 -6.82
CA ASP A 236 -15.76 25.45 -7.69
C ASP A 236 -15.41 26.36 -8.87
N VAL A 237 -14.11 26.63 -9.09
CA VAL A 237 -13.65 27.46 -10.19
C VAL A 237 -14.13 26.90 -11.53
N LYS A 238 -14.63 27.78 -12.39
CA LYS A 238 -14.97 27.48 -13.78
C LYS A 238 -14.36 28.54 -14.69
N ILE A 239 -13.63 28.09 -15.71
CA ILE A 239 -12.97 28.99 -16.65
C ILE A 239 -13.49 28.72 -18.05
N ILE A 240 -14.00 29.76 -18.72
CA ILE A 240 -14.52 29.69 -20.08
C ILE A 240 -13.69 30.60 -20.99
N ALA A 241 -13.12 30.05 -22.05
CA ALA A 241 -12.45 30.84 -23.07
C ALA A 241 -13.47 31.34 -24.11
N LYS A 242 -13.59 32.67 -24.28
CA LYS A 242 -14.38 33.32 -25.33
C LYS A 242 -13.47 33.94 -26.38
N GLN A 243 -13.95 33.99 -27.62
CA GLN A 243 -13.25 34.54 -28.76
C GLN A 243 -14.02 35.75 -29.30
N GLU A 244 -13.33 36.85 -29.54
CA GLU A 244 -13.87 38.05 -30.19
C GLU A 244 -13.09 38.32 -31.47
N GLU A 245 -13.78 38.45 -32.61
CA GLU A 245 -13.14 38.75 -33.88
C GLU A 245 -12.57 40.18 -33.90
N VAL A 246 -11.32 40.31 -34.36
CA VAL A 246 -10.63 41.60 -34.53
C VAL A 246 -10.39 41.83 -36.02
N LYS A 247 -10.39 43.11 -36.44
CA LYS A 247 -10.11 43.47 -37.85
C LYS A 247 -8.72 42.94 -38.26
N GLY A 248 -8.66 42.26 -39.41
CA GLY A 248 -7.41 41.77 -40.00
C GLY A 248 -7.18 40.26 -39.89
N GLY A 249 -8.21 39.46 -39.58
CA GLY A 249 -8.08 38.00 -39.48
C GLY A 249 -7.45 37.51 -38.17
N GLU A 250 -7.44 38.36 -37.15
CA GLU A 250 -6.99 38.02 -35.80
C GLU A 250 -8.20 37.90 -34.84
N ALA A 251 -8.03 37.17 -33.74
CA ALA A 251 -9.03 37.07 -32.69
C ALA A 251 -8.43 37.44 -31.34
N LYS A 252 -9.23 38.12 -30.51
CA LYS A 252 -8.94 38.37 -29.11
C LYS A 252 -9.54 37.24 -28.27
N VAL A 253 -8.75 36.68 -27.36
CA VAL A 253 -9.18 35.60 -26.46
C VAL A 253 -9.41 36.18 -25.07
N ILE A 254 -10.57 35.90 -24.48
CA ILE A 254 -10.92 36.31 -23.12
C ILE A 254 -11.21 35.05 -22.30
N PHE A 255 -10.39 34.79 -21.28
CA PHE A 255 -10.69 33.78 -20.25
C PHE A 255 -11.58 34.41 -19.18
N GLU A 256 -12.85 34.02 -19.15
CA GLU A 256 -13.79 34.40 -18.08
C GLU A 256 -13.67 33.41 -16.93
N ILE A 257 -13.27 33.90 -15.76
CA ILE A 257 -13.04 33.10 -14.56
C ILE A 257 -14.15 33.36 -13.54
N ASP A 258 -14.94 32.33 -13.27
CA ASP A 258 -15.80 32.26 -12.10
C ASP A 258 -15.00 31.56 -11.00
N GLU A 259 -14.42 32.33 -10.06
CA GLU A 259 -13.48 31.81 -9.06
C GLU A 259 -14.15 30.90 -8.04
N GLY A 260 -15.47 31.01 -7.83
CA GLY A 260 -16.18 30.29 -6.78
C GLY A 260 -15.73 30.69 -5.36
N ILE A 261 -16.15 29.94 -4.35
CA ILE A 261 -15.84 30.26 -2.94
C ILE A 261 -14.44 29.73 -2.59
N ARG A 262 -13.52 30.64 -2.25
CA ARG A 262 -12.26 30.28 -1.57
C ARG A 262 -12.55 29.98 -0.12
N GLY A 263 -12.02 28.88 0.43
CA GLY A 263 -12.22 28.69 1.86
C GLY A 263 -11.42 27.57 2.50
N PHE A 264 -10.42 27.97 3.29
CA PHE A 264 -9.88 27.11 4.32
C PHE A 264 -10.83 27.13 5.51
N ILE A 265 -11.01 25.99 6.16
CA ILE A 265 -11.83 25.94 7.37
C ILE A 265 -11.00 26.56 8.49
N SER A 266 -11.48 27.67 9.06
CA SER A 266 -10.80 28.35 10.17
C SER A 266 -11.28 27.82 11.52
N LYS A 267 -12.56 27.46 11.61
CA LYS A 267 -13.17 26.99 12.85
C LYS A 267 -14.37 26.08 12.59
N ILE A 268 -14.55 25.11 13.47
CA ILE A 268 -15.75 24.29 13.54
C ILE A 268 -16.51 24.65 14.83
N ARG A 269 -17.83 24.81 14.72
CA ARG A 269 -18.74 25.12 15.82
C ARG A 269 -19.82 24.05 15.89
N PHE A 270 -19.99 23.45 17.06
CA PHE A 270 -21.12 22.59 17.36
C PHE A 270 -22.09 23.37 18.25
N ILE A 271 -23.38 23.39 17.88
CA ILE A 271 -24.44 24.09 18.61
C ILE A 271 -25.51 23.06 18.96
N GLY A 272 -25.96 23.05 20.22
CA GLY A 272 -27.02 22.15 20.69
C GLY A 272 -26.52 20.80 21.18
N ASN A 273 -25.21 20.52 21.09
CA ASN A 273 -24.60 19.34 21.71
C ASN A 273 -24.50 19.52 23.24
N GLN A 274 -25.24 18.70 23.99
CA GLN A 274 -25.26 18.68 25.45
C GLN A 274 -24.72 17.34 25.98
N ALA A 275 -25.07 16.23 25.33
CA ALA A 275 -24.61 14.89 25.67
C ALA A 275 -23.19 14.60 25.20
N ALA A 276 -22.79 15.15 24.06
CA ALA A 276 -21.44 15.01 23.51
C ALA A 276 -20.64 16.31 23.62
N THR A 277 -19.36 16.20 23.92
CA THR A 277 -18.47 17.37 23.92
C THR A 277 -18.08 17.76 22.50
N ALA A 278 -17.83 19.06 22.27
CA ALA A 278 -17.36 19.54 20.96
C ALA A 278 -16.06 18.83 20.50
N LYS A 279 -15.19 18.44 21.44
CA LYS A 279 -13.95 17.69 21.15
C LYS A 279 -14.21 16.25 20.67
N GLU A 280 -15.27 15.60 21.16
CA GLU A 280 -15.64 14.26 20.68
C GLU A 280 -16.22 14.33 19.28
N LEU A 281 -17.12 15.28 19.03
CA LEU A 281 -17.70 15.50 17.71
C LEU A 281 -16.66 15.98 16.69
N GLU A 282 -15.68 16.77 17.14
CA GLU A 282 -14.55 17.15 16.31
C GLU A 282 -13.79 15.91 15.83
N LYS A 283 -13.61 14.86 16.63
CA LYS A 283 -12.97 13.60 16.18
C LYS A 283 -13.82 12.83 15.17
N VAL A 284 -15.14 12.94 15.24
CA VAL A 284 -16.10 12.24 14.38
C VAL A 284 -16.12 12.84 12.96
N VAL A 285 -15.98 14.16 12.84
CA VAL A 285 -16.01 14.85 11.54
C VAL A 285 -14.68 14.70 10.78
N LYS A 286 -14.78 14.58 9.45
CA LYS A 286 -13.69 14.50 8.49
C LYS A 286 -13.07 15.88 8.22
N LEU A 287 -13.89 16.93 8.11
CA LEU A 287 -13.41 18.29 7.90
C LEU A 287 -12.75 18.83 9.17
N LYS A 288 -11.60 19.51 9.05
CA LYS A 288 -10.80 20.03 10.18
C LYS A 288 -10.40 21.48 9.97
N PRO A 289 -10.30 22.28 11.04
CA PRO A 289 -9.75 23.63 10.94
C PRO A 289 -8.24 23.60 10.66
N LYS A 290 -7.74 24.67 10.04
CA LYS A 290 -6.32 24.89 9.74
C LYS A 290 -5.52 25.10 11.03
N GLU A 291 -4.67 24.14 11.40
CA GLU A 291 -3.70 24.29 12.49
C GLU A 291 -2.30 24.61 11.97
N TRP A 292 -1.51 25.38 12.74
CA TRP A 292 -0.21 25.93 12.31
C TRP A 292 0.87 24.89 11.96
N TRP A 293 0.65 23.60 12.25
CA TRP A 293 1.55 22.49 11.95
C TRP A 293 1.09 21.56 10.80
N GLN A 294 -0.09 21.80 10.20
CA GLN A 294 -0.72 20.89 9.20
C GLN A 294 -0.20 21.02 7.74
N ILE A 295 1.04 21.46 7.52
CA ILE A 295 1.65 21.66 6.18
C ILE A 295 1.75 20.34 5.36
N PHE A 296 1.41 19.18 5.94
CA PHE A 296 1.48 17.85 5.32
C PHE A 296 0.12 17.13 5.11
N SER A 297 -1.02 17.73 5.48
CA SER A 297 -2.36 17.13 5.30
C SER A 297 -3.23 17.92 4.32
N LYS A 298 -4.03 17.24 3.48
CA LYS A 298 -4.99 17.85 2.54
C LYS A 298 -6.37 18.15 3.15
N SER A 299 -6.55 17.99 4.47
CA SER A 299 -7.86 17.97 5.17
C SER A 299 -8.41 19.34 5.59
N ASP A 300 -7.66 20.42 5.37
CA ASP A 300 -8.01 21.81 5.75
C ASP A 300 -8.86 22.53 4.69
N ARG A 301 -9.06 21.90 3.52
CA ARG A 301 -9.82 22.43 2.38
C ARG A 301 -11.29 22.02 2.50
N PHE A 302 -12.20 22.99 2.32
CA PHE A 302 -13.63 22.70 2.29
C PHE A 302 -14.02 21.78 1.10
N GLU A 303 -14.94 20.85 1.34
CA GLU A 303 -15.58 19.98 0.35
C GLU A 303 -17.05 19.77 0.71
N GLU A 304 -17.99 20.12 -0.19
CA GLU A 304 -19.42 19.96 0.07
C GLU A 304 -19.82 18.50 0.33
N MET A 305 -19.20 17.56 -0.40
CA MET A 305 -19.45 16.12 -0.21
C MET A 305 -18.94 15.65 1.16
N ALA A 306 -17.82 16.18 1.65
CA ALA A 306 -17.31 15.88 2.98
C ALA A 306 -18.20 16.47 4.09
N LEU A 307 -18.82 17.64 3.86
CA LEU A 307 -19.78 18.22 4.81
C LEU A 307 -21.02 17.32 4.99
N LYS A 308 -21.53 16.72 3.90
CA LYS A 308 -22.66 15.76 3.96
C LYS A 308 -22.26 14.45 4.66
N ASP A 309 -21.02 13.99 4.46
CA ASP A 309 -20.46 12.85 5.19
C ASP A 309 -20.37 13.15 6.69
N ASP A 310 -19.89 14.33 7.07
CA ASP A 310 -19.80 14.78 8.46
C ASP A 310 -21.15 14.80 9.18
N VAL A 311 -22.19 15.32 8.53
CA VAL A 311 -23.57 15.27 9.05
C VAL A 311 -24.01 13.83 9.32
N SER A 312 -23.74 12.91 8.39
CA SER A 312 -24.12 11.50 8.52
C SER A 312 -23.34 10.81 9.65
N ARG A 313 -22.05 11.11 9.79
CA ARG A 313 -21.20 10.59 10.86
C ARG A 313 -21.63 11.08 12.24
N ILE A 314 -21.93 12.37 12.39
CA ILE A 314 -22.46 12.93 13.65
C ILE A 314 -23.79 12.26 13.98
N LYS A 315 -24.70 12.13 12.99
CA LYS A 315 -25.98 11.45 13.20
C LYS A 315 -25.80 10.03 13.70
N ASN A 316 -24.93 9.25 13.06
CA ASN A 316 -24.64 7.87 13.44
C ASN A 316 -23.94 7.75 14.80
N TYR A 317 -23.07 8.70 15.17
CA TYR A 317 -22.46 8.77 16.50
C TYR A 317 -23.53 8.87 17.60
N TYR A 318 -24.50 9.77 17.44
CA TYR A 318 -25.61 9.93 18.38
C TYR A 318 -26.58 8.74 18.37
N LEU A 319 -26.88 8.16 17.19
CA LEU A 319 -27.69 6.94 17.09
C LEU A 319 -27.05 5.76 17.83
N ASN A 320 -25.71 5.68 17.86
CA ASN A 320 -24.97 4.68 18.63
C ASN A 320 -24.95 4.94 20.14
N GLN A 321 -25.40 6.11 20.59
CA GLN A 321 -25.55 6.47 22.00
C GLN A 321 -27.02 6.52 22.45
N GLY A 322 -27.96 6.06 21.62
CA GLY A 322 -29.38 5.95 21.97
C GLY A 322 -30.24 7.15 21.60
N TYR A 323 -29.70 8.13 20.88
CA TYR A 323 -30.44 9.33 20.46
C TYR A 323 -31.08 9.10 19.09
N ILE A 324 -32.36 8.73 19.08
CA ILE A 324 -33.06 8.28 17.87
C ILE A 324 -33.71 9.44 17.12
N ASP A 325 -34.15 10.46 17.85
CA ASP A 325 -34.75 11.69 17.31
C ASP A 325 -33.70 12.71 16.84
N ILE A 326 -32.42 12.29 16.72
CA ILE A 326 -31.30 13.15 16.37
C ILE A 326 -31.52 13.82 15.00
N SER A 327 -31.42 15.15 15.00
CA SER A 327 -31.37 15.97 13.79
C SER A 327 -30.07 16.77 13.75
N VAL A 328 -29.42 16.78 12.58
CA VAL A 328 -28.15 17.49 12.37
C VAL A 328 -28.29 18.31 11.09
N ALA A 329 -28.07 19.62 11.21
CA ALA A 329 -27.98 20.54 10.09
C ALA A 329 -26.58 21.17 10.06
N ALA A 330 -25.99 21.30 8.88
CA ALA A 330 -24.72 21.97 8.70
C ALA A 330 -24.91 23.27 7.90
N SER A 331 -24.25 24.34 8.33
CA SER A 331 -24.11 25.58 7.56
C SER A 331 -22.64 25.97 7.44
N VAL A 332 -22.33 26.65 6.33
CA VAL A 332 -21.03 27.30 6.11
C VAL A 332 -21.26 28.79 6.34
N ASP A 333 -20.71 29.31 7.44
CA ASP A 333 -20.87 30.70 7.81
C ASP A 333 -19.59 31.47 7.45
N LEU A 334 -19.76 32.64 6.82
CA LEU A 334 -18.65 33.57 6.66
C LEU A 334 -18.40 34.30 8.00
N PRO A 335 -17.14 34.64 8.36
CA PRO A 335 -16.82 35.29 9.64
C PRO A 335 -17.56 36.61 9.83
N ARG A 336 -17.88 37.30 8.72
CA ARG A 336 -18.61 38.57 8.69
C ARG A 336 -20.06 38.41 9.17
N THR A 337 -20.76 37.36 8.71
CA THR A 337 -22.14 37.06 9.12
C THR A 337 -22.24 36.68 10.60
N ALA A 338 -21.29 35.89 11.12
CA ALA A 338 -21.27 35.50 12.53
C ALA A 338 -21.00 36.69 13.48
N LYS A 339 -20.08 37.60 13.11
CA LYS A 339 -19.83 38.83 13.89
C LYS A 339 -21.02 39.80 13.86
N ASN A 340 -21.74 39.90 12.74
CA ASN A 340 -22.91 40.76 12.64
C ASN A 340 -24.08 40.28 13.53
N GLU A 341 -24.29 38.97 13.68
CA GLU A 341 -25.28 38.42 14.61
C GLU A 341 -24.90 38.63 16.09
N GLU A 342 -23.61 38.53 16.43
CA GLU A 342 -23.10 38.83 17.78
C GLU A 342 -23.17 40.32 18.10
N ALA A 343 -22.83 41.21 17.14
CA ALA A 343 -22.93 42.66 17.28
C ALA A 343 -24.38 43.16 17.38
N GLN A 344 -25.36 42.43 16.82
CA GLN A 344 -26.79 42.75 17.01
C GLN A 344 -27.31 42.43 18.41
N LYS A 345 -26.61 41.60 19.20
CA LYS A 345 -27.00 41.28 20.60
C LYS A 345 -26.40 42.22 21.63
N ASP A 346 -25.44 43.06 21.25
CA ASP A 346 -24.77 44.02 22.14
C ASP A 346 -25.27 45.45 21.82
N THR A 347 -26.23 45.93 22.61
CA THR A 347 -26.90 47.22 22.37
C THR A 347 -26.04 48.46 22.62
N ASP A 348 -24.82 48.31 23.13
CA ASP A 348 -23.97 49.43 23.59
C ASP A 348 -22.69 49.66 22.76
N ALA A 349 -22.49 48.95 21.65
CA ALA A 349 -21.32 49.16 20.79
C ALA A 349 -21.50 50.37 19.85
N PRO A 350 -20.56 51.34 19.82
CA PRO A 350 -20.65 52.51 18.93
C PRO A 350 -20.56 52.07 17.47
N ARG A 351 -21.61 52.39 16.69
CA ARG A 351 -21.62 52.27 15.23
C ARG A 351 -20.70 53.35 14.64
N GLY A 352 -19.45 52.99 14.41
CA GLY A 352 -18.52 53.80 13.64
C GLY A 352 -18.89 53.77 12.16
N GLU A 353 -19.10 54.94 11.59
CA GLU A 353 -19.10 55.20 10.15
C GLU A 353 -17.69 54.91 9.58
N ASP A 354 -17.63 54.52 8.30
CA ASP A 354 -16.47 54.04 7.52
C ASP A 354 -16.14 52.54 7.62
N PHE A 355 -17.15 51.69 7.48
CA PHE A 355 -16.95 50.27 7.19
C PHE A 355 -17.41 49.96 5.76
N ASP A 356 -16.47 49.88 4.82
CA ASP A 356 -16.72 49.34 3.48
C ASP A 356 -16.85 47.81 3.59
N PRO A 357 -18.03 47.22 3.32
CA PRO A 357 -18.23 45.79 3.39
C PRO A 357 -17.36 45.00 2.41
N ASP A 358 -16.76 45.61 1.39
CA ASP A 358 -16.03 44.87 0.36
C ASP A 358 -14.52 44.71 0.67
N ASP A 359 -13.99 45.38 1.71
CA ASP A 359 -12.54 45.48 2.01
C ASP A 359 -11.94 44.43 2.98
N ILE A 360 -12.69 43.40 3.38
CA ILE A 360 -12.19 42.34 4.30
C ILE A 360 -11.87 41.05 3.50
N PRO A 361 -10.67 40.48 3.61
CA PRO A 361 -10.34 39.23 2.91
C PRO A 361 -11.33 38.09 3.25
N ALA A 362 -11.87 37.43 2.21
CA ALA A 362 -12.87 36.36 2.29
C ALA A 362 -12.32 35.00 2.76
N GLU A 363 -11.28 34.99 3.61
CA GLU A 363 -10.30 33.88 3.59
C GLU A 363 -10.61 32.68 4.50
N ASP A 364 -11.54 32.81 5.46
CA ASP A 364 -11.70 31.84 6.55
C ASP A 364 -13.15 31.36 6.70
N LEU A 365 -13.46 30.08 6.43
CA LEU A 365 -14.81 29.51 6.59
C LEU A 365 -15.06 29.01 8.02
N ILE A 366 -16.22 29.30 8.60
CA ILE A 366 -16.68 28.70 9.86
C ILE A 366 -17.73 27.64 9.52
N LEU A 367 -17.46 26.38 9.87
CA LEU A 367 -18.45 25.31 9.74
C LEU A 367 -19.27 25.22 11.02
N THR A 368 -20.59 25.38 10.91
CA THR A 368 -21.50 25.28 12.05
C THR A 368 -22.40 24.06 11.90
N TYR A 369 -22.27 23.11 12.82
CA TYR A 369 -23.16 21.96 12.96
C TYR A 369 -24.19 22.25 14.07
N ARG A 370 -25.45 22.41 13.69
CA ARG A 370 -26.59 22.55 14.61
C ARG A 370 -27.19 21.17 14.86
N ILE A 371 -27.22 20.78 16.13
CA ILE A 371 -27.57 19.45 16.59
C ILE A 371 -28.77 19.56 17.52
N GLU A 372 -29.83 18.82 17.20
CA GLU A 372 -30.98 18.59 18.09
C GLU A 372 -30.89 17.13 18.55
N GLU A 373 -30.33 16.91 19.75
CA GLU A 373 -30.00 15.56 20.23
C GLU A 373 -31.24 14.68 20.44
N GLY A 374 -32.37 15.27 20.85
CA GLY A 374 -33.56 14.51 21.21
C GLY A 374 -33.41 13.75 22.53
N ARG A 375 -34.23 12.71 22.74
CA ARG A 375 -34.18 11.89 23.96
C ARG A 375 -33.28 10.68 23.76
N GLN A 376 -32.62 10.27 24.85
CA GLN A 376 -31.88 9.01 24.87
C GLN A 376 -32.85 7.86 25.19
N TYR A 377 -32.83 6.84 24.33
CA TYR A 377 -33.65 5.64 24.46
C TYR A 377 -32.82 4.43 24.89
N ARG A 378 -33.43 3.61 25.75
CA ARG A 378 -32.96 2.24 26.04
C ARG A 378 -33.73 1.24 25.21
N VAL A 379 -33.13 0.08 24.95
CA VAL A 379 -33.82 -1.04 24.32
C VAL A 379 -34.97 -1.48 25.22
N GLY A 380 -36.18 -1.47 24.67
CA GLY A 380 -37.38 -1.99 25.29
C GLY A 380 -37.49 -3.49 25.09
N THR A 381 -38.68 -3.94 24.73
CA THR A 381 -38.98 -5.34 24.43
C THR A 381 -38.44 -5.70 23.05
N LEU A 382 -37.77 -6.84 22.94
CA LEU A 382 -37.41 -7.44 21.66
C LEU A 382 -38.45 -8.49 21.28
N SER A 383 -39.02 -8.39 20.09
CA SER A 383 -39.92 -9.42 19.55
C SER A 383 -39.47 -9.87 18.17
N VAL A 384 -39.86 -11.09 17.80
CA VAL A 384 -39.59 -11.66 16.49
C VAL A 384 -40.89 -12.22 15.93
N ASP A 385 -41.15 -11.90 14.66
CA ASP A 385 -42.33 -12.31 13.91
C ASP A 385 -41.91 -12.86 12.53
N GLY A 386 -42.80 -13.61 11.88
CA GLY A 386 -42.52 -14.18 10.54
C GLY A 386 -41.61 -15.42 10.53
N ASN A 387 -41.31 -15.96 11.70
CA ASN A 387 -40.49 -17.15 11.92
C ASN A 387 -41.36 -18.43 11.96
N ALA A 388 -41.47 -19.14 10.84
CA ALA A 388 -42.15 -20.43 10.77
C ALA A 388 -41.20 -21.63 11.03
N PHE A 389 -39.91 -21.48 10.71
CA PHE A 389 -38.91 -22.53 10.85
C PHE A 389 -38.30 -22.61 12.25
N PHE A 390 -38.00 -21.46 12.87
CA PHE A 390 -37.48 -21.38 14.23
C PHE A 390 -38.55 -20.84 15.19
N SER A 391 -38.52 -21.28 16.45
CA SER A 391 -39.36 -20.66 17.48
C SER A 391 -38.88 -19.25 17.81
N ALA A 392 -39.79 -18.38 18.27
CA ALA A 392 -39.43 -17.01 18.67
C ALA A 392 -38.40 -17.03 19.82
N ASP A 393 -38.59 -17.93 20.79
CA ASP A 393 -37.67 -18.13 21.92
C ASP A 393 -36.26 -18.55 21.45
N ASP A 394 -36.16 -19.42 20.44
CA ASP A 394 -34.85 -19.81 19.88
C ASP A 394 -34.10 -18.63 19.25
N LEU A 395 -34.82 -17.73 18.59
CA LEU A 395 -34.25 -16.56 17.92
C LEU A 395 -33.86 -15.48 18.93
N LEU A 396 -34.69 -15.24 19.93
CA LEU A 396 -34.37 -14.35 21.06
C LEU A 396 -33.17 -14.86 21.85
N ASN A 397 -33.09 -16.18 22.09
CA ASN A 397 -31.93 -16.80 22.74
C ASN A 397 -30.67 -16.69 21.87
N GLU A 398 -30.76 -16.84 20.54
CA GLU A 398 -29.62 -16.62 19.63
C GLU A 398 -29.12 -15.16 19.72
N LEU A 399 -30.03 -14.17 19.77
CA LEU A 399 -29.66 -12.76 19.99
C LEU A 399 -28.95 -12.54 21.32
N GLN A 400 -29.44 -13.14 22.41
CA GLN A 400 -28.84 -13.00 23.74
C GLN A 400 -27.46 -13.66 23.86
N THR A 401 -27.30 -14.84 23.26
CA THR A 401 -26.11 -15.68 23.47
C THR A 401 -25.01 -15.45 22.44
N LYS A 402 -25.38 -15.16 21.19
CA LYS A 402 -24.47 -15.20 20.04
C LYS A 402 -24.37 -13.90 19.26
N ALA A 403 -25.21 -12.91 19.50
CA ALA A 403 -24.97 -11.56 18.98
C ALA A 403 -23.85 -10.86 19.78
N LYS A 404 -22.68 -11.48 19.86
CA LYS A 404 -21.51 -10.93 20.55
C LYS A 404 -20.38 -10.85 19.55
N GLN A 405 -19.74 -9.69 19.48
CA GLN A 405 -18.56 -9.48 18.63
C GLN A 405 -18.82 -9.78 17.13
N VAL A 406 -20.02 -9.44 16.64
CA VAL A 406 -20.45 -9.62 15.25
C VAL A 406 -19.76 -8.57 14.37
N GLU A 407 -19.15 -8.99 13.25
CA GLU A 407 -18.52 -8.09 12.29
C GLU A 407 -19.60 -7.29 11.54
N ILE A 408 -19.60 -5.97 11.70
CA ILE A 408 -20.50 -5.02 11.01
C ILE A 408 -19.70 -3.88 10.39
N PHE A 409 -20.25 -3.17 9.42
CA PHE A 409 -19.63 -1.96 8.88
C PHE A 409 -20.08 -0.72 9.66
N ASP A 410 -19.15 -0.09 10.37
CA ASP A 410 -19.43 1.14 11.11
C ASP A 410 -19.44 2.35 10.18
N GLN A 411 -20.55 3.08 10.19
CA GLN A 411 -20.72 4.26 9.33
C GLN A 411 -20.03 5.51 9.89
N VAL A 412 -19.56 5.49 11.14
CA VAL A 412 -18.81 6.61 11.74
C VAL A 412 -17.33 6.50 11.39
N GLU A 413 -16.73 5.34 11.63
CA GLU A 413 -15.31 5.08 11.37
C GLU A 413 -15.03 4.57 9.95
N LEU A 414 -16.07 4.25 9.17
CA LEU A 414 -16.00 3.68 7.82
C LEU A 414 -15.13 2.41 7.71
N LYS A 415 -15.23 1.55 8.72
CA LYS A 415 -14.47 0.29 8.78
C LYS A 415 -15.31 -0.83 9.37
N MET A 416 -14.89 -2.07 9.11
CA MET A 416 -15.46 -3.22 9.80
C MET A 416 -15.11 -3.14 11.28
N MET A 417 -16.11 -3.25 12.15
CA MET A 417 -15.95 -3.32 13.60
C MET A 417 -16.72 -4.50 14.18
N LYS A 418 -16.44 -4.83 15.44
CA LYS A 418 -17.19 -5.84 16.18
C LYS A 418 -18.18 -5.17 17.12
N ALA A 419 -19.45 -5.52 17.00
CA ALA A 419 -20.52 -5.02 17.85
C ALA A 419 -21.26 -6.17 18.53
N ASN A 420 -21.86 -5.88 19.68
CA ASN A 420 -22.81 -6.78 20.31
C ASN A 420 -24.22 -6.41 19.83
N GLY A 421 -25.10 -7.39 19.65
CA GLY A 421 -26.50 -7.18 19.33
C GLY A 421 -27.25 -6.48 20.46
N LEU A 422 -28.45 -5.99 20.15
CA LEU A 422 -29.35 -5.36 21.11
C LEU A 422 -29.65 -6.32 22.28
N GLN A 423 -29.59 -5.77 23.50
CA GLN A 423 -30.03 -6.42 24.74
C GLN A 423 -31.06 -5.53 25.43
N GLU A 424 -32.11 -6.13 25.98
CA GLU A 424 -33.15 -5.38 26.68
C GLU A 424 -32.57 -4.59 27.87
N GLY A 425 -32.97 -3.32 28.00
CA GLY A 425 -32.52 -2.42 29.06
C GLY A 425 -31.18 -1.70 28.81
N GLU A 426 -30.37 -2.16 27.85
CA GLU A 426 -29.16 -1.46 27.41
C GLU A 426 -29.51 -0.18 26.63
N ILE A 427 -28.52 0.70 26.45
CA ILE A 427 -28.69 1.89 25.60
C ILE A 427 -28.86 1.41 24.15
N TYR A 428 -29.84 1.96 23.44
CA TYR A 428 -30.02 1.63 22.04
C TYR A 428 -28.78 2.07 21.23
N ALA A 429 -28.35 1.24 20.28
CA ALA A 429 -27.30 1.60 19.34
C ALA A 429 -27.62 1.04 17.96
N ILE A 430 -27.45 1.84 16.91
CA ILE A 430 -27.68 1.40 15.52
C ILE A 430 -26.73 0.26 15.12
N ASN A 431 -25.49 0.28 15.60
CA ASN A 431 -24.52 -0.79 15.39
C ASN A 431 -25.00 -2.10 16.05
N SER A 432 -25.60 -2.02 17.25
CA SER A 432 -26.19 -3.19 17.90
C SER A 432 -27.40 -3.74 17.17
N LEU A 433 -28.24 -2.88 16.58
CA LEU A 433 -29.33 -3.30 15.72
C LEU A 433 -28.82 -4.07 14.50
N GLN A 434 -27.81 -3.54 13.81
CA GLN A 434 -27.20 -4.20 12.65
C GLN A 434 -26.59 -5.55 13.03
N ALA A 435 -25.91 -5.63 14.18
CA ALA A 435 -25.38 -6.90 14.69
C ALA A 435 -26.48 -7.92 14.99
N SER A 436 -27.63 -7.49 15.53
CA SER A 436 -28.80 -8.35 15.74
C SER A 436 -29.38 -8.86 14.42
N ILE A 437 -29.54 -7.98 13.42
CA ILE A 437 -30.02 -8.34 12.08
C ILE A 437 -29.11 -9.39 11.44
N GLU A 438 -27.81 -9.15 11.42
CA GLU A 438 -26.81 -10.08 10.86
C GLU A 438 -26.83 -11.42 11.62
N THR A 439 -26.94 -11.40 12.95
CA THR A 439 -27.01 -12.63 13.77
C THR A 439 -28.23 -13.49 13.39
N LEU A 440 -29.40 -12.86 13.22
CA LEU A 440 -30.61 -13.57 12.80
C LEU A 440 -30.50 -14.06 11.37
N GLN A 441 -30.01 -13.24 10.43
CA GLN A 441 -29.81 -13.66 9.04
C GLN A 441 -28.82 -14.82 8.93
N ASP A 442 -27.70 -14.79 9.65
CA ASP A 442 -26.73 -15.89 9.69
C ASP A 442 -27.31 -17.17 10.32
N LYS A 443 -28.18 -17.05 11.32
CA LYS A 443 -28.89 -18.21 11.92
C LYS A 443 -29.75 -18.95 10.88
N TYR A 444 -30.46 -18.21 10.04
CA TYR A 444 -31.23 -18.76 8.90
C TYR A 444 -30.31 -19.24 7.78
N GLY A 445 -29.27 -18.48 7.46
CA GLY A 445 -28.25 -18.80 6.47
C GLY A 445 -27.58 -20.15 6.69
N ARG A 446 -27.23 -20.48 7.94
CA ARG A 446 -26.68 -21.79 8.35
C ARG A 446 -27.61 -22.98 8.07
N ARG A 447 -28.91 -22.72 7.87
CA ARG A 447 -29.92 -23.73 7.58
C ARG A 447 -30.35 -23.73 6.11
N GLY A 448 -29.70 -22.95 5.25
CA GLY A 448 -29.97 -22.93 3.80
C GLY A 448 -30.98 -21.88 3.35
N PHE A 449 -31.47 -21.03 4.27
CA PHE A 449 -32.38 -19.94 3.95
C PHE A 449 -31.61 -18.71 3.46
N ARG A 450 -31.05 -18.79 2.26
CA ARG A 450 -30.19 -17.75 1.67
C ARG A 450 -30.93 -16.44 1.43
N GLU A 451 -32.21 -16.53 1.15
CA GLU A 451 -33.08 -15.38 0.87
C GLU A 451 -33.69 -14.78 2.13
N ALA A 452 -33.32 -15.28 3.31
CA ALA A 452 -33.83 -14.78 4.58
C ALA A 452 -33.52 -13.29 4.74
N ARG A 453 -34.57 -12.48 4.85
CA ARG A 453 -34.48 -11.04 5.12
C ARG A 453 -35.07 -10.75 6.48
N VAL A 454 -34.34 -9.98 7.28
CA VAL A 454 -34.81 -9.51 8.57
C VAL A 454 -35.12 -8.02 8.42
N GLU A 455 -36.41 -7.70 8.41
CA GLU A 455 -36.92 -6.34 8.50
C GLU A 455 -37.13 -5.99 9.97
N TYR A 456 -37.13 -4.70 10.31
CA TYR A 456 -37.35 -4.28 11.68
C TYR A 456 -38.37 -3.13 11.75
N ARG A 457 -39.11 -3.09 12.84
CA ARG A 457 -39.98 -1.98 13.22
C ARG A 457 -39.61 -1.51 14.62
N MET A 458 -39.44 -0.21 14.74
CA MET A 458 -39.16 0.45 16.01
C MET A 458 -40.42 1.17 16.50
N THR A 459 -40.79 0.94 17.76
CA THR A 459 -41.91 1.62 18.41
C THR A 459 -41.40 2.34 19.65
N PRO A 460 -41.24 3.67 19.62
CA PRO A 460 -40.77 4.43 20.77
C PRO A 460 -41.86 4.51 21.84
N ASN A 461 -41.51 4.15 23.07
CA ASN A 461 -42.33 4.35 24.25
C ASN A 461 -41.83 5.60 24.99
N VAL A 462 -42.55 6.71 24.77
CA VAL A 462 -42.18 8.04 25.24
C VAL A 462 -42.30 8.18 26.77
N GLU A 463 -43.11 7.34 27.43
CA GLU A 463 -43.37 7.41 28.88
C GLU A 463 -42.23 6.80 29.71
N ASN A 464 -41.59 5.73 29.24
CA ASN A 464 -40.53 5.04 29.97
C ASN A 464 -39.13 5.21 29.35
N GLY A 465 -39.01 5.99 28.26
CA GLY A 465 -37.74 6.23 27.58
C GLY A 465 -37.15 4.98 26.93
N ARG A 466 -38.01 4.06 26.49
CA ARG A 466 -37.60 2.80 25.84
C ARG A 466 -38.06 2.73 24.40
N ILE A 467 -37.38 1.93 23.59
CA ILE A 467 -37.79 1.63 22.23
C ILE A 467 -37.94 0.13 22.02
N ASP A 468 -39.17 -0.29 21.74
CA ASP A 468 -39.45 -1.69 21.43
C ASP A 468 -39.04 -1.96 19.98
N VAL A 469 -38.36 -3.08 19.75
CA VAL A 469 -37.86 -3.47 18.42
C VAL A 469 -38.46 -4.83 18.05
N SER A 470 -39.29 -4.84 17.01
CA SER A 470 -39.86 -6.05 16.41
C SER A 470 -39.09 -6.38 15.14
N PHE A 471 -38.52 -7.59 15.09
CA PHE A 471 -37.85 -8.15 13.92
C PHE A 471 -38.86 -8.99 13.11
N ASN A 472 -39.18 -8.57 11.90
CA ASN A 472 -40.02 -9.32 10.98
C ASN A 472 -39.16 -10.10 9.98
N ILE A 473 -39.25 -11.43 10.05
CA ILE A 473 -38.43 -12.33 9.23
C ILE A 473 -39.22 -12.78 8.01
N LYS A 474 -38.63 -12.62 6.83
CA LYS A 474 -39.06 -13.25 5.59
C LYS A 474 -38.09 -14.38 5.29
N GLU A 475 -38.46 -15.62 5.63
CA GLU A 475 -37.53 -16.76 5.62
C GLU A 475 -37.07 -17.17 4.21
N GLY A 476 -37.96 -17.11 3.22
CA GLY A 476 -37.69 -17.60 1.87
C GLY A 476 -37.61 -19.13 1.79
N GLU A 477 -37.08 -19.64 0.68
CA GLU A 477 -36.92 -21.09 0.48
C GLU A 477 -35.57 -21.61 1.02
N LYS A 478 -35.52 -22.92 1.26
CA LYS A 478 -34.30 -23.61 1.71
C LYS A 478 -33.56 -24.21 0.53
N PHE A 479 -32.34 -23.75 0.31
CA PHE A 479 -31.50 -24.19 -0.81
C PHE A 479 -30.42 -25.20 -0.41
N TYR A 480 -30.04 -26.03 -1.37
CA TYR A 480 -28.92 -26.97 -1.32
C TYR A 480 -27.91 -26.63 -2.42
N VAL A 481 -26.65 -26.94 -2.17
CA VAL A 481 -25.57 -26.77 -3.17
C VAL A 481 -25.73 -27.85 -4.23
N ASP A 482 -25.98 -27.48 -5.48
CA ASP A 482 -26.00 -28.44 -6.59
C ASP A 482 -24.58 -28.82 -7.02
N LYS A 483 -23.81 -27.79 -7.41
CA LYS A 483 -22.42 -27.90 -7.82
C LYS A 483 -21.70 -26.58 -7.56
N ILE A 484 -20.37 -26.63 -7.55
CA ILE A 484 -19.50 -25.48 -7.36
C ILE A 484 -18.70 -25.26 -8.64
N GLU A 485 -18.92 -24.10 -9.26
CA GLU A 485 -18.19 -23.69 -10.46
C GLU A 485 -17.26 -22.53 -10.15
N ILE A 486 -16.02 -22.67 -10.59
CA ILE A 486 -14.97 -21.67 -10.41
C ILE A 486 -14.72 -21.04 -11.79
N GLN A 487 -14.71 -19.72 -11.84
CA GLN A 487 -14.57 -18.94 -13.06
C GLN A 487 -13.44 -17.91 -12.92
N GLY A 488 -12.72 -17.64 -14.01
CA GLY A 488 -11.65 -16.63 -14.07
C GLY A 488 -10.28 -17.12 -13.62
N ASN A 489 -10.15 -18.38 -13.19
CA ASN A 489 -8.87 -19.00 -12.82
C ASN A 489 -8.09 -19.49 -14.06
N THR A 490 -7.44 -18.56 -14.76
CA THR A 490 -6.67 -18.87 -15.97
C THR A 490 -5.32 -19.53 -15.68
N THR A 491 -4.68 -19.14 -14.58
CA THR A 491 -3.36 -19.59 -14.16
C THR A 491 -3.44 -20.54 -12.97
N THR A 492 -4.25 -20.16 -11.98
CA THR A 492 -4.46 -20.90 -10.73
C THR A 492 -5.28 -22.15 -11.01
N ARG A 493 -4.76 -23.29 -10.57
CA ARG A 493 -5.45 -24.57 -10.72
C ARG A 493 -6.74 -24.54 -9.90
N ASP A 494 -7.81 -25.08 -10.47
CA ASP A 494 -9.14 -25.18 -9.84
C ASP A 494 -9.05 -25.75 -8.41
N LYS A 495 -8.24 -26.79 -8.19
CA LYS A 495 -8.06 -27.43 -6.87
C LYS A 495 -7.59 -26.47 -5.77
N VAL A 496 -6.83 -25.43 -6.11
CA VAL A 496 -6.31 -24.43 -5.16
C VAL A 496 -7.42 -23.55 -4.64
N ILE A 497 -8.40 -23.22 -5.48
CA ILE A 497 -9.58 -22.45 -5.10
C ILE A 497 -10.57 -23.37 -4.39
N ARG A 498 -10.82 -24.56 -4.96
CA ARG A 498 -11.81 -25.52 -4.47
C ARG A 498 -11.55 -25.96 -3.03
N ARG A 499 -10.29 -26.18 -2.63
CA ARG A 499 -9.93 -26.59 -1.27
C ARG A 499 -10.18 -25.53 -0.20
N GLU A 500 -10.31 -24.26 -0.58
CA GLU A 500 -10.64 -23.17 0.35
C GLU A 500 -12.15 -22.99 0.52
N ILE A 501 -12.95 -23.69 -0.29
CA ILE A 501 -14.42 -23.70 -0.21
C ILE A 501 -14.85 -24.75 0.81
N ASP A 502 -15.48 -24.31 1.89
CA ASP A 502 -16.05 -25.16 2.95
C ASP A 502 -17.51 -25.50 2.63
N LEU A 503 -17.78 -25.70 1.34
CA LEU A 503 -19.04 -26.18 0.84
C LEU A 503 -18.84 -27.36 -0.12
N ALA A 504 -19.75 -28.33 -0.10
CA ALA A 504 -19.75 -29.54 -0.91
C ALA A 504 -21.08 -29.74 -1.65
N PRO A 505 -21.06 -30.26 -2.89
CA PRO A 505 -22.29 -30.65 -3.59
C PRO A 505 -23.19 -31.58 -2.77
N GLY A 506 -24.49 -31.27 -2.74
CA GLY A 506 -25.54 -32.02 -2.07
C GLY A 506 -25.85 -31.59 -0.64
N GLU A 507 -25.03 -30.74 -0.03
CA GLU A 507 -25.28 -30.25 1.33
C GLU A 507 -26.16 -28.99 1.35
N VAL A 508 -26.56 -28.57 2.56
CA VAL A 508 -27.32 -27.32 2.77
C VAL A 508 -26.49 -26.12 2.34
N PHE A 509 -27.09 -25.18 1.60
CA PHE A 509 -26.38 -23.98 1.14
C PHE A 509 -26.16 -23.00 2.31
N ASP A 510 -25.11 -23.24 3.11
CA ASP A 510 -24.76 -22.42 4.27
C ASP A 510 -24.04 -21.12 3.84
N THR A 511 -24.75 -19.99 3.95
CA THR A 511 -24.21 -18.68 3.57
C THR A 511 -23.09 -18.19 4.48
N VAL A 512 -23.01 -18.67 5.73
CA VAL A 512 -21.93 -18.33 6.65
C VAL A 512 -20.64 -19.03 6.23
N ARG A 513 -20.73 -20.29 5.82
CA ARG A 513 -19.60 -21.03 5.22
C ARG A 513 -19.19 -20.48 3.86
N GLU A 514 -20.14 -20.02 3.05
CA GLU A 514 -19.87 -19.29 1.80
C GLU A 514 -19.04 -18.02 2.07
N LYS A 515 -19.51 -17.14 2.97
CA LYS A 515 -18.80 -15.91 3.38
C LYS A 515 -17.39 -16.23 3.90
N ALA A 516 -17.26 -17.28 4.73
CA ALA A 516 -15.97 -17.73 5.25
C ALA A 516 -15.03 -18.23 4.13
N SER A 517 -15.57 -18.96 3.15
CA SER A 517 -14.83 -19.44 1.97
C SER A 517 -14.33 -18.28 1.12
N LYS A 518 -15.19 -17.28 0.87
CA LYS A 518 -14.80 -16.04 0.18
C LYS A 518 -13.65 -15.33 0.90
N LYS A 519 -13.74 -15.16 2.22
CA LYS A 519 -12.69 -14.52 3.04
C LYS A 519 -11.36 -15.30 2.99
N ARG A 520 -11.40 -16.64 2.97
CA ARG A 520 -10.19 -17.47 2.79
C ARG A 520 -9.56 -17.26 1.41
N LEU A 521 -10.37 -17.23 0.34
CA LEU A 521 -9.90 -16.98 -1.03
C LEU A 521 -9.29 -15.59 -1.19
N GLU A 522 -9.91 -14.55 -0.64
CA GLU A 522 -9.34 -13.20 -0.58
C GLU A 522 -8.02 -13.18 0.20
N GLY A 523 -7.96 -13.93 1.31
CA GLY A 523 -6.78 -14.10 2.14
C GLY A 523 -5.60 -14.82 1.46
N LEU A 524 -5.83 -15.59 0.38
CA LEU A 524 -4.73 -16.16 -0.41
C LEU A 524 -3.89 -15.08 -1.09
N ASN A 525 -4.48 -13.91 -1.34
CA ASN A 525 -3.85 -12.80 -2.05
C ASN A 525 -3.41 -13.15 -3.49
N TYR A 526 -4.09 -14.11 -4.12
CA TYR A 526 -3.90 -14.49 -5.53
C TYR A 526 -4.80 -13.71 -6.49
N PHE A 527 -5.84 -13.10 -5.94
CA PHE A 527 -6.91 -12.46 -6.70
C PHE A 527 -6.99 -10.96 -6.35
N SER A 528 -7.28 -10.11 -7.34
CA SER A 528 -7.67 -8.71 -7.12
C SER A 528 -9.10 -8.62 -6.62
N LYS A 529 -9.96 -9.55 -7.06
CA LYS A 529 -11.38 -9.60 -6.73
C LYS A 529 -11.87 -11.05 -6.59
N VAL A 530 -12.68 -11.31 -5.58
CA VAL A 530 -13.40 -12.58 -5.38
C VAL A 530 -14.87 -12.28 -5.21
N GLU A 531 -15.70 -12.86 -6.07
CA GLU A 531 -17.16 -12.78 -6.00
C GLU A 531 -17.73 -14.18 -5.85
N THR A 532 -18.65 -14.32 -4.91
CA THR A 532 -19.46 -15.52 -4.75
C THR A 532 -20.91 -15.14 -4.92
N TYR A 533 -21.63 -15.90 -5.73
CA TYR A 533 -23.06 -15.77 -5.91
C TYR A 533 -23.63 -17.12 -6.33
N ALA A 534 -24.90 -17.35 -6.03
CA ALA A 534 -25.57 -18.56 -6.46
C ALA A 534 -26.48 -18.30 -7.66
N GLU A 535 -26.44 -19.25 -8.61
CA GLU A 535 -27.30 -19.31 -9.78
C GLU A 535 -28.34 -20.42 -9.60
N GLU A 536 -29.55 -20.20 -10.10
CA GLU A 536 -30.60 -21.22 -10.12
C GLU A 536 -30.22 -22.39 -11.03
N THR A 537 -30.76 -23.57 -10.71
CA THR A 537 -30.59 -24.77 -11.52
C THR A 537 -31.95 -25.31 -11.94
N ASP A 538 -31.98 -26.22 -12.91
CA ASP A 538 -33.22 -26.88 -13.35
C ASP A 538 -33.87 -27.73 -12.24
N VAL A 539 -33.14 -28.01 -11.15
CA VAL A 539 -33.64 -28.74 -9.99
C VAL A 539 -34.16 -27.75 -8.94
N PRO A 540 -35.46 -27.80 -8.58
CA PRO A 540 -36.03 -26.93 -7.55
C PRO A 540 -35.26 -27.01 -6.23
N ASN A 541 -35.14 -25.89 -5.52
CA ASN A 541 -34.41 -25.77 -4.25
C ASN A 541 -32.92 -26.17 -4.32
N ARG A 542 -32.34 -26.23 -5.51
CA ARG A 542 -30.89 -26.42 -5.70
C ARG A 542 -30.30 -25.26 -6.48
N GLN A 543 -29.20 -24.74 -5.95
CA GLN A 543 -28.49 -23.62 -6.54
C GLN A 543 -27.02 -23.99 -6.73
N LYS A 544 -26.45 -23.50 -7.83
CA LYS A 544 -25.05 -23.63 -8.15
C LYS A 544 -24.29 -22.49 -7.49
N LEU A 545 -23.23 -22.79 -6.75
CA LEU A 545 -22.32 -21.77 -6.23
C LEU A 545 -21.31 -21.38 -7.33
N ILE A 546 -21.37 -20.14 -7.77
CA ILE A 546 -20.38 -19.55 -8.67
C ILE A 546 -19.34 -18.82 -7.83
N VAL A 547 -18.08 -19.20 -8.01
CA VAL A 547 -16.92 -18.51 -7.44
C VAL A 547 -16.16 -17.87 -8.59
N LYS A 548 -16.38 -16.59 -8.78
CA LYS A 548 -15.72 -15.80 -9.82
C LYS A 548 -14.51 -15.08 -9.23
N VAL A 549 -13.34 -15.33 -9.80
CA VAL A 549 -12.08 -14.72 -9.36
C VAL A 549 -11.45 -13.92 -10.48
N GLU A 550 -10.78 -12.84 -10.11
CA GLU A 550 -9.93 -12.06 -11.01
C GLU A 550 -8.48 -12.21 -10.53
N GLU A 551 -7.64 -12.89 -11.31
CA GLU A 551 -6.25 -13.17 -10.93
C GLU A 551 -5.37 -11.93 -11.00
N LYS A 552 -4.42 -11.81 -10.05
CA LYS A 552 -3.40 -10.76 -10.07
C LYS A 552 -2.00 -11.34 -10.00
N GLY A 553 -0.99 -10.48 -10.19
CA GLY A 553 0.40 -10.86 -9.99
C GLY A 553 0.67 -11.32 -8.54
N THR A 554 1.21 -12.54 -8.41
CA THR A 554 1.50 -13.19 -7.11
C THR A 554 2.99 -13.19 -6.75
N GLY A 555 3.83 -12.65 -7.63
CA GLY A 555 5.25 -12.46 -7.38
C GLY A 555 5.48 -11.37 -6.33
N GLU A 556 6.46 -11.58 -5.46
CA GLU A 556 6.95 -10.58 -4.53
C GLU A 556 8.41 -10.27 -4.79
N VAL A 557 8.73 -8.98 -4.85
CA VAL A 557 10.11 -8.48 -4.82
C VAL A 557 10.14 -7.38 -3.78
N SER A 558 11.00 -7.53 -2.77
CA SER A 558 11.24 -6.47 -1.80
C SER A 558 12.73 -6.22 -1.63
N PHE A 559 13.06 -4.94 -1.49
CA PHE A 559 14.38 -4.46 -1.15
C PHE A 559 14.27 -3.69 0.15
N GLY A 560 15.12 -4.01 1.11
CA GLY A 560 15.18 -3.31 2.38
C GLY A 560 16.61 -3.03 2.75
N ALA A 561 16.82 -2.06 3.62
CA ALA A 561 18.05 -1.92 4.37
C ALA A 561 17.68 -1.87 5.85
N GLY A 562 18.54 -2.41 6.69
CA GLY A 562 18.43 -2.30 8.14
C GLY A 562 19.75 -1.90 8.75
N PHE A 563 19.69 -1.31 9.93
CA PHE A 563 20.88 -0.98 10.71
C PHE A 563 20.65 -1.43 12.14
N SER A 564 21.62 -2.15 12.71
CA SER A 564 21.62 -2.46 14.15
C SER A 564 22.95 -2.14 14.80
N SER A 565 22.93 -1.96 16.12
CA SER A 565 24.17 -1.75 16.90
C SER A 565 25.11 -2.96 16.84
N VAL A 566 24.59 -4.16 16.59
CA VAL A 566 25.39 -5.41 16.55
C VAL A 566 25.84 -5.73 15.11
N GLU A 567 24.92 -5.78 14.15
CA GLU A 567 25.20 -6.22 12.78
C GLU A 567 25.65 -5.09 11.85
N LEU A 568 25.51 -3.81 12.27
CA LEU A 568 25.68 -2.61 11.44
C LEU A 568 24.67 -2.58 10.29
N LEU A 569 25.03 -2.00 9.14
CA LEU A 569 24.18 -1.90 7.96
C LEU A 569 24.05 -3.27 7.27
N THR A 570 22.80 -3.67 7.00
CA THR A 570 22.42 -4.90 6.30
C THR A 570 21.45 -4.57 5.17
N GLY A 571 21.77 -4.97 3.94
CA GLY A 571 20.85 -4.95 2.80
C GLY A 571 20.03 -6.24 2.73
N ASN A 572 18.76 -6.13 2.41
CA ASN A 572 17.81 -7.24 2.35
C ASN A 572 17.17 -7.30 0.97
N ILE A 573 17.19 -8.49 0.36
CA ILE A 573 16.51 -8.79 -0.90
C ILE A 573 15.59 -9.98 -0.63
N THR A 574 14.30 -9.82 -0.91
CA THR A 574 13.36 -10.94 -1.00
C THR A 574 12.87 -11.03 -2.43
N VAL A 575 12.89 -12.24 -2.98
CA VAL A 575 12.20 -12.58 -4.22
C VAL A 575 11.36 -13.82 -3.96
N GLY A 576 10.10 -13.81 -4.35
CA GLY A 576 9.22 -14.96 -4.11
C GLY A 576 8.05 -15.04 -5.07
N GLU A 577 7.41 -16.19 -5.07
CA GLU A 577 6.20 -16.49 -5.82
C GLU A 577 5.22 -17.21 -4.91
N LYS A 578 4.07 -16.57 -4.62
CA LYS A 578 3.09 -17.06 -3.64
C LYS A 578 2.15 -18.13 -4.20
N ASN A 579 2.09 -18.27 -5.53
CA ASN A 579 1.26 -19.25 -6.24
C ASN A 579 2.13 -20.07 -7.21
N PHE A 580 3.28 -20.54 -6.74
CA PHE A 580 4.24 -21.34 -7.50
C PHE A 580 3.66 -22.70 -7.91
N ASP A 581 4.19 -23.27 -8.99
CA ASP A 581 3.85 -24.61 -9.48
C ASP A 581 5.09 -25.42 -9.86
N LEU A 582 5.58 -26.24 -8.93
CA LEU A 582 6.78 -27.05 -9.13
C LEU A 582 6.66 -28.01 -10.32
N GLN A 583 5.45 -28.48 -10.65
CA GLN A 583 5.25 -29.41 -11.76
C GLN A 583 5.40 -28.72 -13.13
N ARG A 584 5.26 -27.39 -13.17
CA ARG A 584 5.37 -26.57 -14.39
C ARG A 584 6.70 -25.83 -14.51
N ILE A 585 7.71 -26.17 -13.70
CA ILE A 585 9.00 -25.45 -13.65
C ILE A 585 9.72 -25.38 -15.00
N PHE A 586 9.51 -26.35 -15.89
CA PHE A 586 10.06 -26.36 -17.25
C PHE A 586 9.04 -26.04 -18.36
N GLN A 587 7.79 -25.71 -18.00
CA GLN A 587 6.68 -25.49 -18.95
C GLN A 587 6.26 -24.02 -19.04
N SER A 588 6.41 -23.26 -17.95
CA SER A 588 5.98 -21.85 -17.85
C SER A 588 6.94 -21.06 -16.97
N PHE A 589 7.23 -19.80 -17.31
CA PHE A 589 8.08 -18.92 -16.51
C PHE A 589 7.40 -17.57 -16.21
N PRO A 590 7.29 -17.17 -14.93
CA PRO A 590 7.52 -17.99 -13.74
C PRO A 590 6.46 -19.11 -13.63
N PRO A 591 6.82 -20.29 -13.11
CA PRO A 591 5.89 -21.41 -13.01
C PRO A 591 4.85 -21.15 -11.92
N ARG A 592 3.58 -21.06 -12.32
CA ARG A 592 2.47 -20.65 -11.45
C ARG A 592 1.28 -21.59 -11.53
N GLY A 593 0.52 -21.62 -10.44
CA GLY A 593 -0.85 -22.14 -10.41
C GLY A 593 -1.14 -23.21 -9.37
N ALA A 594 -0.15 -23.80 -8.69
CA ALA A 594 -0.39 -24.90 -7.74
C ALA A 594 -0.63 -24.43 -6.29
N GLY A 595 -0.58 -23.12 -6.01
CA GLY A 595 -0.70 -22.59 -4.65
C GLY A 595 0.50 -22.90 -3.75
N GLN A 596 1.61 -23.37 -4.32
CA GLN A 596 2.87 -23.56 -3.61
C GLN A 596 3.56 -22.20 -3.43
N LYS A 597 4.51 -22.11 -2.51
CA LYS A 597 5.27 -20.88 -2.29
C LYS A 597 6.74 -21.17 -2.44
N VAL A 598 7.44 -20.34 -3.19
CA VAL A 598 8.91 -20.32 -3.23
C VAL A 598 9.36 -18.94 -2.80
N ARG A 599 10.32 -18.87 -1.88
CA ARG A 599 10.85 -17.61 -1.37
C ARG A 599 12.37 -17.71 -1.25
N PHE A 600 13.05 -16.83 -1.95
CA PHE A 600 14.46 -16.55 -1.79
C PHE A 600 14.64 -15.27 -0.98
N GLN A 601 15.50 -15.31 0.01
CA GLN A 601 15.87 -14.17 0.85
C GLN A 601 17.38 -14.11 0.95
N ALA A 602 17.93 -12.91 0.79
CA ALA A 602 19.33 -12.64 1.05
C ALA A 602 19.44 -11.36 1.90
N SER A 603 20.03 -11.50 3.08
CA SER A 603 20.39 -10.41 3.99
C SER A 603 21.91 -10.32 4.01
N ILE A 604 22.48 -9.28 3.41
CA ILE A 604 23.92 -9.08 3.27
C ILE A 604 24.32 -7.82 4.04
N GLY A 605 25.07 -7.99 5.11
CA GLY A 605 25.63 -6.92 5.92
C GLY A 605 27.15 -7.01 6.01
N PHE A 606 27.74 -6.06 6.74
CA PHE A 606 29.20 -6.02 6.93
C PHE A 606 29.71 -7.13 7.86
N ARG A 607 28.89 -7.56 8.83
CA ARG A 607 29.24 -8.58 9.83
C ARG A 607 28.39 -9.85 9.74
N SER A 608 27.37 -9.87 8.89
CA SER A 608 26.42 -10.97 8.74
C SER A 608 26.04 -11.19 7.28
N GLN A 609 25.82 -12.44 6.89
CA GLN A 609 25.36 -12.84 5.57
C GLN A 609 24.37 -13.99 5.75
N ASN A 610 23.09 -13.76 5.52
CA ASN A 610 22.06 -14.78 5.64
C ASN A 610 21.41 -14.98 4.27
N ILE A 611 21.44 -16.20 3.73
CA ILE A 611 20.79 -16.56 2.48
C ILE A 611 19.85 -17.71 2.79
N ASN A 612 18.59 -17.60 2.40
CA ASN A 612 17.57 -18.61 2.66
C ASN A 612 16.72 -18.83 1.41
N LEU A 613 16.58 -20.09 1.01
CA LEU A 613 15.64 -20.53 -0.01
C LEU A 613 14.64 -21.47 0.66
N SER A 614 13.36 -21.10 0.62
CA SER A 614 12.28 -21.92 1.15
C SER A 614 11.23 -22.25 0.09
N PHE A 615 10.74 -23.48 0.16
CA PHE A 615 9.59 -23.99 -0.55
C PHE A 615 8.52 -24.38 0.46
N THR A 616 7.26 -24.06 0.18
CA THR A 616 6.11 -24.42 1.01
C THR A 616 5.00 -25.00 0.15
N GLU A 617 4.55 -26.21 0.49
CA GLU A 617 3.30 -26.80 0.01
C GLU A 617 2.27 -26.72 1.15
N PRO A 618 1.30 -25.78 1.11
CA PRO A 618 0.37 -25.58 2.21
C PRO A 618 -0.62 -26.75 2.42
N TRP A 619 -0.87 -27.55 1.38
CA TRP A 619 -1.81 -28.67 1.41
C TRP A 619 -1.14 -29.98 0.96
N PHE A 620 -0.16 -30.42 1.72
CA PHE A 620 0.59 -31.64 1.43
C PHE A 620 -0.33 -32.87 1.46
N LEU A 621 -0.26 -33.70 0.41
CA LEU A 621 -1.15 -34.85 0.18
C LEU A 621 -2.64 -34.49 0.18
N ASP A 622 -2.97 -33.27 -0.30
CA ASP A 622 -4.32 -32.69 -0.34
C ASP A 622 -5.01 -32.67 1.05
N LYS A 623 -4.20 -32.60 2.12
CA LYS A 623 -4.65 -32.41 3.50
C LYS A 623 -4.16 -31.05 4.00
N PRO A 624 -4.82 -30.44 5.02
CA PRO A 624 -4.37 -29.19 5.64
C PRO A 624 -3.14 -29.41 6.52
N ILE A 625 -2.07 -29.95 5.92
CA ILE A 625 -0.75 -30.20 6.47
C ILE A 625 0.20 -29.43 5.58
N ARG A 626 0.94 -28.50 6.16
CA ARG A 626 1.95 -27.72 5.47
C ARG A 626 3.25 -28.50 5.45
N LEU A 627 3.80 -28.72 4.26
CA LEU A 627 5.19 -29.14 4.08
C LEU A 627 6.04 -27.91 3.82
N GLU A 628 7.13 -27.77 4.57
CA GLU A 628 8.17 -26.77 4.35
C GLU A 628 9.48 -27.48 4.07
N ALA A 629 10.20 -27.05 3.04
CA ALA A 629 11.52 -27.55 2.74
C ALA A 629 12.41 -26.43 2.22
N GLY A 630 13.71 -26.49 2.46
CA GLY A 630 14.59 -25.43 2.01
C GLY A 630 16.03 -25.62 2.41
N GLY A 631 16.83 -24.62 2.09
CA GLY A 631 18.23 -24.55 2.43
C GLY A 631 18.61 -23.13 2.82
N TYR A 632 19.61 -23.02 3.69
CA TYR A 632 20.12 -21.73 4.14
C TYR A 632 21.63 -21.75 4.31
N TYR A 633 22.18 -20.54 4.28
CA TYR A 633 23.56 -20.24 4.62
C TYR A 633 23.53 -19.03 5.56
N ASN A 634 24.21 -19.15 6.69
CA ASN A 634 24.42 -18.07 7.65
C ASN A 634 25.93 -17.92 7.86
N GLY A 635 26.46 -16.76 7.55
CA GLY A 635 27.81 -16.35 7.87
C GLY A 635 27.76 -15.20 8.86
N ALA A 636 28.47 -15.30 9.97
CA ALA A 636 28.51 -14.24 10.97
C ALA A 636 29.90 -14.10 11.57
N SER A 637 30.42 -12.88 11.57
CA SER A 637 31.68 -12.51 12.22
C SER A 637 31.46 -11.73 13.51
N TYR A 638 30.21 -11.50 13.91
CA TYR A 638 29.88 -10.86 15.17
C TYR A 638 29.55 -11.87 16.28
N LEU A 639 29.35 -13.16 16.01
CA LEU A 639 28.98 -14.10 17.08
C LEU A 639 30.09 -14.28 18.12
N SER A 640 31.35 -14.11 17.71
CA SER A 640 32.51 -14.13 18.60
C SER A 640 33.59 -13.21 18.04
N GLU A 641 34.42 -12.65 18.93
CA GLU A 641 35.65 -11.95 18.53
C GLU A 641 36.79 -12.93 18.22
N PHE A 642 36.68 -14.18 18.68
CA PHE A 642 37.74 -15.19 18.55
C PHE A 642 37.62 -16.05 17.30
N TYR A 643 36.46 -16.10 16.65
CA TYR A 643 36.23 -16.92 15.46
C TYR A 643 35.15 -16.35 14.54
N ASN A 644 35.21 -16.73 13.27
CA ASN A 644 34.13 -16.50 12.31
C ASN A 644 33.30 -17.77 12.16
N GLN A 645 31.99 -17.65 12.24
CA GLN A 645 31.08 -18.77 12.03
C GLN A 645 30.53 -18.74 10.60
N LYS A 646 30.53 -19.90 9.96
CA LYS A 646 29.70 -20.17 8.79
C LYS A 646 28.92 -21.44 9.04
N ASN A 647 27.63 -21.43 8.77
CA ASN A 647 26.85 -22.65 8.75
C ASN A 647 25.90 -22.66 7.57
N TYR A 648 25.79 -23.81 6.93
CA TYR A 648 24.82 -24.06 5.89
C TYR A 648 24.04 -25.31 6.25
N GLY A 649 22.75 -25.27 5.96
CA GLY A 649 21.85 -26.32 6.36
C GLY A 649 20.71 -26.48 5.38
N ALA A 650 20.03 -27.60 5.52
CA ALA A 650 18.74 -27.82 4.90
C ALA A 650 17.70 -28.03 6.00
N PHE A 651 16.43 -27.91 5.63
CA PHE A 651 15.34 -28.26 6.52
C PHE A 651 14.21 -28.90 5.74
N THR A 652 13.50 -29.78 6.42
CA THR A 652 12.18 -30.24 6.00
C THR A 652 11.28 -30.34 7.22
N GLY A 653 10.05 -29.86 7.11
CA GLY A 653 9.12 -29.82 8.23
C GLY A 653 7.68 -30.03 7.80
N LEU A 654 6.91 -30.62 8.71
CA LEU A 654 5.47 -30.75 8.59
C LEU A 654 4.83 -29.95 9.71
N SER A 655 3.84 -29.12 9.39
CA SER A 655 3.05 -28.40 10.40
C SER A 655 1.57 -28.43 10.08
N ARG A 656 0.74 -28.39 11.12
CA ARG A 656 -0.72 -28.40 10.98
C ARG A 656 -1.37 -27.56 12.07
N ARG A 657 -2.42 -26.84 11.69
CA ARG A 657 -3.36 -26.15 12.59
C ARG A 657 -4.29 -27.18 13.25
N LEU A 658 -4.56 -27.06 14.55
CA LEU A 658 -5.31 -28.07 15.30
C LEU A 658 -6.84 -28.00 15.12
N GLY A 659 -7.36 -27.06 14.34
CA GLY A 659 -8.77 -26.96 13.96
C GLY A 659 -9.06 -25.70 13.13
N ASP A 660 -10.26 -25.60 12.58
CA ASP A 660 -10.69 -24.45 11.77
C ASP A 660 -11.44 -23.40 12.61
N ASP A 661 -12.06 -23.83 13.71
CA ASP A 661 -12.82 -22.99 14.63
C ASP A 661 -12.01 -22.47 15.83
N TYR A 662 -12.38 -21.29 16.30
CA TYR A 662 -11.81 -20.72 17.52
C TYR A 662 -12.21 -21.56 18.75
N PRO A 663 -11.30 -21.84 19.70
CA PRO A 663 -9.91 -21.37 19.79
C PRO A 663 -8.88 -22.32 19.17
N LEU A 664 -9.27 -23.52 18.73
CA LEU A 664 -8.34 -24.54 18.19
C LEU A 664 -7.59 -24.04 16.95
N ASN A 665 -8.23 -23.16 16.19
CA ASN A 665 -7.62 -22.48 15.07
C ASN A 665 -6.50 -21.50 15.46
N ARG A 666 -6.29 -21.19 16.74
CA ARG A 666 -5.09 -20.44 17.15
C ARG A 666 -3.89 -21.34 17.43
N TRP A 667 -4.11 -22.65 17.54
CA TRP A 667 -3.07 -23.63 17.82
C TRP A 667 -2.53 -24.28 16.54
N SER A 668 -1.22 -24.48 16.52
CA SER A 668 -0.52 -25.26 15.50
C SER A 668 0.55 -26.14 16.13
N THR A 669 0.84 -27.26 15.48
CA THR A 669 1.94 -28.15 15.87
C THR A 669 2.80 -28.43 14.65
N GLY A 670 4.09 -28.65 14.86
CA GLY A 670 5.01 -28.98 13.79
C GLY A 670 6.16 -29.87 14.24
N VAL A 671 6.75 -30.54 13.25
CA VAL A 671 7.99 -31.29 13.39
C VAL A 671 8.92 -30.84 12.26
N THR A 672 10.17 -30.51 12.58
CA THR A 672 11.17 -30.06 11.61
C THR A 672 12.46 -30.84 11.79
N TYR A 673 12.95 -31.43 10.71
CA TYR A 673 14.26 -32.05 10.62
C TYR A 673 15.27 -31.06 9.99
N ARG A 674 16.46 -30.91 10.58
CA ARG A 674 17.51 -29.98 10.17
C ARG A 674 18.90 -30.64 10.19
N PRO A 675 19.44 -31.02 9.02
CA PRO A 675 20.87 -31.25 8.86
C PRO A 675 21.61 -29.91 8.64
N GLU A 676 22.65 -29.66 9.42
CA GLU A 676 23.45 -28.45 9.43
C GLU A 676 24.92 -28.77 9.54
N TYR A 677 25.74 -28.05 8.79
CA TYR A 677 27.18 -28.09 8.90
C TYR A 677 27.68 -26.75 9.43
N TYR A 678 28.55 -26.78 10.45
CA TYR A 678 29.21 -25.62 11.03
C TYR A 678 30.70 -25.65 10.68
N ASP A 679 31.18 -24.55 10.14
CA ASP A 679 32.57 -24.24 9.84
C ASP A 679 33.01 -23.06 10.73
N ILE A 680 33.99 -23.32 11.57
CA ILE A 680 34.58 -22.36 12.50
C ILE A 680 35.96 -21.96 11.97
N ALA A 681 36.03 -20.76 11.41
CA ALA A 681 37.24 -20.23 10.78
C ALA A 681 37.95 -19.19 11.66
N ASN A 682 39.26 -19.06 11.47
CA ASN A 682 40.10 -18.03 12.11
C ASN A 682 40.04 -18.02 13.64
N LEU A 683 40.02 -19.18 14.29
CA LEU A 683 40.13 -19.26 15.75
C LEU A 683 41.43 -18.61 16.22
N GLN A 684 41.33 -17.61 17.09
CA GLN A 684 42.47 -16.97 17.73
C GLN A 684 43.12 -17.89 18.78
N SER A 685 44.45 -17.87 18.87
CA SER A 685 45.21 -18.78 19.77
C SER A 685 45.00 -18.50 21.26
N ASP A 686 44.57 -17.28 21.59
CA ASP A 686 44.28 -16.80 22.95
C ASP A 686 42.78 -16.90 23.30
N ALA A 687 41.97 -17.53 22.45
CA ALA A 687 40.56 -17.78 22.73
C ALA A 687 40.36 -18.52 24.06
N PRO A 688 39.31 -18.22 24.85
CA PRO A 688 39.05 -18.93 26.10
C PRO A 688 38.84 -20.45 25.86
N PRO A 689 39.13 -21.30 26.87
CA PRO A 689 39.07 -22.76 26.74
C PRO A 689 37.80 -23.31 26.10
N TYR A 690 36.64 -22.75 26.43
CA TYR A 690 35.35 -23.18 25.87
C TYR A 690 35.21 -22.96 24.36
N PHE A 691 35.79 -21.86 23.86
CA PHE A 691 35.84 -21.55 22.43
C PHE A 691 36.81 -22.49 21.71
N GLN A 692 37.97 -22.77 22.33
CA GLN A 692 38.94 -23.73 21.79
C GLN A 692 38.36 -25.14 21.70
N ALA A 693 37.59 -25.56 22.70
CA ALA A 693 36.87 -26.83 22.68
C ALA A 693 35.83 -26.82 21.55
N SER A 694 35.05 -25.74 21.39
CA SER A 694 34.02 -25.61 20.35
C SER A 694 34.58 -25.34 18.94
N THR A 695 35.62 -26.05 18.51
CA THR A 695 36.25 -25.86 17.19
C THR A 695 36.19 -27.10 16.32
N GLY A 696 36.35 -26.87 15.02
CA GLY A 696 36.34 -27.92 14.01
C GLY A 696 35.03 -28.02 13.23
N ASP A 697 35.12 -28.74 12.13
CA ASP A 697 34.00 -29.04 11.24
C ASP A 697 32.96 -29.90 11.96
N THR A 698 31.77 -29.37 12.16
CA THR A 698 30.72 -30.03 12.95
C THR A 698 29.48 -30.28 12.09
N PHE A 699 29.02 -31.53 12.04
CA PHE A 699 27.76 -31.89 11.38
C PHE A 699 26.68 -32.14 12.42
N LYS A 700 25.75 -31.20 12.56
CA LYS A 700 24.59 -31.34 13.45
C LYS A 700 23.39 -31.81 12.64
N SER A 701 22.73 -32.85 13.13
CA SER A 701 21.50 -33.37 12.53
C SER A 701 20.45 -33.42 13.64
N SER A 702 19.41 -32.59 13.53
CA SER A 702 18.43 -32.37 14.61
C SER A 702 16.98 -32.53 14.18
N LEU A 703 16.15 -32.94 15.13
CA LEU A 703 14.70 -33.04 15.00
C LEU A 703 14.06 -32.18 16.08
N ARG A 704 13.23 -31.21 15.67
CA ARG A 704 12.51 -30.30 16.55
C ARG A 704 11.01 -30.52 16.45
N GLY A 705 10.35 -30.81 17.56
CA GLY A 705 8.89 -30.71 17.71
C GLY A 705 8.50 -29.35 18.28
N SER A 706 7.37 -28.80 17.83
CA SER A 706 6.83 -27.54 18.37
C SER A 706 5.32 -27.53 18.48
N ILE A 707 4.83 -26.75 19.45
CA ILE A 707 3.44 -26.34 19.58
C ILE A 707 3.39 -24.83 19.75
N THR A 708 2.52 -24.17 18.99
CA THR A 708 2.41 -22.72 18.95
C THR A 708 0.95 -22.32 19.06
N TYR A 709 0.66 -21.34 19.92
CA TYR A 709 -0.61 -20.62 19.98
C TYR A 709 -0.39 -19.17 19.56
N ASP A 710 -1.15 -18.67 18.60
CA ASP A 710 -1.12 -17.26 18.20
C ASP A 710 -2.52 -16.63 18.19
N GLY A 711 -2.85 -15.99 19.30
CA GLY A 711 -4.08 -15.25 19.52
C GLY A 711 -3.94 -13.73 19.34
N ARG A 712 -2.80 -13.24 18.82
CA ARG A 712 -2.59 -11.80 18.60
C ARG A 712 -3.55 -11.27 17.54
N ASP A 713 -3.91 -9.99 17.66
CA ASP A 713 -4.71 -9.27 16.68
C ASP A 713 -3.90 -8.79 15.47
N SER A 714 -2.63 -8.47 15.67
CA SER A 714 -1.70 -8.05 14.62
C SER A 714 -0.30 -8.61 14.85
N PHE A 715 0.42 -8.89 13.76
CA PHE A 715 1.81 -9.34 13.81
C PHE A 715 2.81 -8.19 13.98
N MET A 716 2.48 -7.00 13.45
CA MET A 716 3.39 -5.83 13.43
C MET A 716 3.27 -4.97 14.70
N LEU A 717 2.04 -4.64 15.09
CA LEU A 717 1.73 -3.87 16.29
C LEU A 717 0.51 -4.48 16.96
N ALA A 718 0.75 -5.40 17.90
CA ALA A 718 -0.32 -6.09 18.62
C ALA A 718 -0.88 -5.20 19.74
N HIS A 719 -2.19 -4.98 19.74
CA HIS A 719 -2.90 -4.26 20.79
C HIS A 719 -3.42 -5.20 21.87
N SER A 720 -3.74 -6.43 21.47
CA SER A 720 -4.34 -7.44 22.32
C SER A 720 -3.96 -8.86 21.90
N GLY A 721 -4.03 -9.77 22.86
CA GLY A 721 -3.86 -11.20 22.64
C GLY A 721 -2.54 -11.75 23.16
N GLN A 722 -2.33 -13.03 22.89
CA GLN A 722 -1.24 -13.81 23.47
C GLN A 722 -0.55 -14.63 22.39
N TYR A 723 0.75 -14.82 22.55
CA TYR A 723 1.58 -15.73 21.76
C TYR A 723 2.25 -16.71 22.70
N PHE A 724 2.20 -18.00 22.39
CA PHE A 724 2.93 -19.02 23.13
C PHE A 724 3.60 -19.96 22.14
N GLU A 725 4.88 -20.25 22.35
CA GLU A 725 5.61 -21.27 21.61
C GLU A 725 6.38 -22.16 22.58
N PHE A 726 6.22 -23.47 22.44
CA PHE A 726 7.05 -24.47 23.09
C PHE A 726 7.71 -25.32 22.01
N GLY A 727 9.03 -25.47 22.10
CA GLY A 727 9.82 -26.30 21.20
C GLY A 727 10.79 -27.18 21.95
N ALA A 728 10.87 -28.44 21.52
CA ALA A 728 11.84 -29.43 22.00
C ALA A 728 12.63 -29.96 20.81
N GLU A 729 13.95 -29.92 20.89
CA GLU A 729 14.89 -30.33 19.85
C GLU A 729 15.85 -31.37 20.40
N GLY A 730 16.10 -32.42 19.63
CA GLY A 730 17.17 -33.39 19.87
C GLY A 730 18.05 -33.49 18.64
N ALA A 731 19.37 -33.46 18.84
CA ALA A 731 20.37 -33.62 17.80
C ALA A 731 21.27 -34.83 18.10
N GLY A 732 21.85 -35.43 17.05
CA GLY A 732 22.77 -36.55 17.17
C GLY A 732 22.08 -37.91 17.31
N GLY A 733 22.77 -38.86 17.94
CA GLY A 733 22.31 -40.23 18.17
C GLY A 733 21.85 -40.92 16.88
N PRO A 734 20.57 -41.34 16.77
CA PRO A 734 20.05 -42.00 15.57
C PRO A 734 19.99 -41.08 14.33
N LEU A 735 20.20 -39.77 14.49
CA LEU A 735 20.18 -38.80 13.40
C LEU A 735 21.55 -38.62 12.73
N LEU A 736 22.58 -39.38 13.15
CA LEU A 736 23.92 -39.41 12.54
C LEU A 736 24.67 -38.06 12.56
N GLY A 737 24.33 -37.17 13.49
CA GLY A 737 25.10 -35.96 13.78
C GLY A 737 26.31 -36.26 14.67
N THR A 738 27.36 -35.46 14.55
CA THR A 738 28.54 -35.52 15.43
C THR A 738 28.25 -35.01 16.83
N GLU A 739 27.26 -34.11 16.96
CA GLU A 739 26.84 -33.52 18.23
C GLU A 739 25.56 -34.12 18.78
N ASN A 740 25.59 -34.48 20.05
CA ASN A 740 24.49 -35.05 20.81
C ASN A 740 24.03 -34.02 21.84
N ILE A 741 23.04 -33.20 21.48
CA ILE A 741 22.45 -32.20 22.36
C ILE A 741 20.94 -32.31 22.37
N TRP A 742 20.31 -31.88 23.47
CA TRP A 742 18.88 -31.61 23.49
C TRP A 742 18.63 -30.17 23.95
N LYS A 743 17.57 -29.56 23.44
CA LYS A 743 17.23 -28.16 23.71
C LYS A 743 15.73 -27.99 23.87
N ILE A 744 15.32 -27.29 24.92
CA ILE A 744 13.93 -26.90 25.16
C ILE A 744 13.86 -25.39 25.22
N LYS A 745 12.93 -24.79 24.48
CA LYS A 745 12.64 -23.36 24.55
C LYS A 745 11.14 -23.15 24.69
N ALA A 746 10.77 -22.27 25.61
CA ALA A 746 9.39 -21.81 25.78
C ALA A 746 9.37 -20.27 25.75
N GLU A 747 8.50 -19.71 24.91
CA GLU A 747 8.29 -18.27 24.81
C GLU A 747 6.81 -17.95 25.01
N PHE A 748 6.53 -16.97 25.85
CA PHE A 748 5.18 -16.44 26.07
C PHE A 748 5.21 -14.92 25.88
N LYS A 749 4.28 -14.37 25.11
CA LYS A 749 4.05 -12.92 24.96
C LYS A 749 2.59 -12.61 25.22
N THR A 750 2.31 -11.50 25.88
CA THR A 750 0.96 -10.98 26.07
C THR A 750 0.91 -9.48 25.78
N TYR A 751 -0.21 -9.04 25.21
CA TYR A 751 -0.45 -7.66 24.81
C TYR A 751 -1.79 -7.20 25.36
N HIS A 752 -1.82 -5.99 25.93
CA HIS A 752 -3.01 -5.39 26.51
C HIS A 752 -3.02 -3.88 26.26
N THR A 753 -4.03 -3.37 25.57
CA THR A 753 -4.31 -1.92 25.56
C THR A 753 -4.78 -1.49 26.95
N LEU A 754 -3.94 -0.75 27.67
CA LEU A 754 -4.25 -0.21 29.00
C LEU A 754 -5.22 0.97 28.93
N TRP A 755 -5.08 1.82 27.90
CA TRP A 755 -5.90 3.01 27.72
C TRP A 755 -6.29 3.16 26.26
N LYS A 756 -7.52 2.78 25.90
CA LYS A 756 -7.97 2.66 24.51
C LYS A 756 -8.02 3.99 23.77
N GLU A 757 -8.49 5.05 24.41
CA GLU A 757 -8.64 6.38 23.80
C GLU A 757 -7.29 7.07 23.52
N LYS A 758 -6.23 6.59 24.18
CA LYS A 758 -4.85 7.08 24.03
C LYS A 758 -3.93 6.05 23.40
N ASP A 759 -4.48 4.92 22.97
CA ASP A 759 -3.76 3.79 22.40
C ASP A 759 -2.51 3.38 23.20
N VAL A 760 -2.60 3.35 24.54
CA VAL A 760 -1.49 2.94 25.40
C VAL A 760 -1.46 1.42 25.48
N ILE A 761 -0.35 0.80 25.07
CA ILE A 761 -0.21 -0.65 24.97
C ILE A 761 0.82 -1.13 25.99
N PHE A 762 0.42 -2.08 26.82
CA PHE A 762 1.34 -2.89 27.62
C PHE A 762 1.65 -4.19 26.89
N SER A 763 2.91 -4.58 26.91
CA SER A 763 3.39 -5.87 26.43
C SER A 763 4.31 -6.50 27.46
N ALA A 764 4.23 -7.82 27.59
CA ALA A 764 5.17 -8.59 28.38
C ALA A 764 5.61 -9.84 27.63
N ARG A 765 6.87 -10.24 27.83
CA ARG A 765 7.49 -11.43 27.26
C ARG A 765 8.19 -12.21 28.34
N VAL A 766 8.07 -13.53 28.30
CA VAL A 766 8.86 -14.48 29.09
C VAL A 766 9.50 -15.47 28.14
N LEU A 767 10.80 -15.69 28.29
CA LEU A 767 11.58 -16.65 27.54
C LEU A 767 12.31 -17.57 28.52
N LEU A 768 12.09 -18.88 28.37
CA LEU A 768 12.77 -19.92 29.12
C LEU A 768 13.53 -20.82 28.16
N GLY A 769 14.75 -21.20 28.53
CA GLY A 769 15.60 -22.08 27.74
C GLY A 769 16.31 -23.10 28.61
N LEU A 770 16.42 -24.32 28.09
CA LEU A 770 17.27 -25.37 28.61
C LEU A 770 18.06 -26.00 27.46
N VAL A 771 19.33 -26.29 27.69
CA VAL A 771 20.17 -27.04 26.74
C VAL A 771 21.18 -27.87 27.50
N ASP A 772 21.41 -29.10 27.04
CA ASP A 772 22.46 -29.95 27.58
C ASP A 772 22.99 -30.92 26.53
N ALA A 773 24.22 -31.38 26.73
CA ALA A 773 24.85 -32.43 25.95
C ALA A 773 24.52 -33.80 26.53
N TYR A 774 24.60 -34.84 25.70
CA TYR A 774 24.40 -36.22 26.15
C TYR A 774 25.29 -37.19 25.39
N SER A 775 25.39 -38.44 25.87
CA SER A 775 26.15 -39.51 25.21
C SER A 775 27.62 -39.16 24.98
N THR A 776 28.07 -39.03 23.73
CA THR A 776 29.49 -38.83 23.37
C THR A 776 29.92 -37.36 23.33
N THR A 777 28.97 -36.42 23.41
CA THR A 777 29.28 -34.99 23.46
C THR A 777 29.46 -34.58 24.93
N GLU A 778 30.61 -34.01 25.26
CA GLU A 778 30.96 -33.63 26.64
C GLU A 778 30.47 -32.22 27.04
N TYR A 779 30.26 -31.33 26.06
CA TYR A 779 29.78 -29.97 26.28
C TYR A 779 28.89 -29.51 25.12
N VAL A 780 27.96 -28.58 25.39
CA VAL A 780 27.16 -27.96 24.35
C VAL A 780 28.01 -26.93 23.59
N PRO A 781 28.18 -27.03 22.26
CA PRO A 781 28.96 -26.06 21.51
C PRO A 781 28.45 -24.63 21.68
N VAL A 782 29.35 -23.64 21.66
CA VAL A 782 29.05 -22.22 21.90
C VAL A 782 27.86 -21.70 21.08
N TRP A 783 27.73 -22.09 19.81
CA TRP A 783 26.63 -21.63 18.94
C TRP A 783 25.26 -22.23 19.30
N ASP A 784 25.22 -23.28 20.13
CA ASP A 784 24.00 -23.90 20.61
C ASP A 784 23.63 -23.49 22.05
N GLN A 785 24.52 -22.77 22.74
CA GLN A 785 24.32 -22.23 24.08
C GLN A 785 23.20 -21.17 24.17
N LEU A 786 22.73 -20.93 25.39
CA LEU A 786 21.73 -19.90 25.68
C LEU A 786 22.42 -18.60 26.14
N PHE A 787 21.94 -17.47 25.63
CA PHE A 787 22.52 -16.15 25.85
C PHE A 787 21.45 -15.10 26.14
N ALA A 788 21.75 -14.15 27.04
CA ALA A 788 20.92 -12.98 27.34
C ALA A 788 21.75 -11.68 27.26
N GLY A 789 21.08 -10.53 27.31
CA GLY A 789 21.67 -9.20 27.09
C GLY A 789 21.38 -8.63 25.70
N GLY A 790 21.50 -7.31 25.57
CA GLY A 790 21.25 -6.58 24.33
C GLY A 790 19.78 -6.23 24.08
N SER A 791 19.51 -5.66 22.91
CA SER A 791 18.21 -5.08 22.54
C SER A 791 17.06 -6.09 22.46
N GLY A 792 17.38 -7.35 22.18
CA GLY A 792 16.44 -8.45 22.02
C GLY A 792 16.13 -9.26 23.29
N SER A 793 16.74 -8.95 24.44
CA SER A 793 16.50 -9.68 25.70
C SER A 793 16.54 -8.82 26.96
N ILE A 794 17.70 -8.49 27.54
CA ILE A 794 17.80 -7.65 28.74
C ILE A 794 18.50 -6.35 28.38
N ARG A 795 17.72 -5.30 28.09
CA ARG A 795 18.25 -3.98 27.73
C ARG A 795 18.94 -3.32 28.92
N GLY A 796 20.05 -2.67 28.66
CA GLY A 796 20.95 -2.10 29.68
C GLY A 796 22.21 -2.94 29.92
N PHE A 797 22.27 -4.16 29.37
CA PHE A 797 23.43 -5.05 29.42
C PHE A 797 23.96 -5.32 28.02
N ASP A 798 25.28 -5.50 27.90
CA ASP A 798 25.92 -5.75 26.61
C ASP A 798 25.37 -7.03 25.96
N PRO A 799 25.18 -7.05 24.64
CA PRO A 799 24.80 -8.26 23.94
C PRO A 799 25.89 -9.31 24.15
N SER A 800 25.52 -10.52 24.55
CA SER A 800 26.48 -11.60 24.79
C SER A 800 27.18 -12.09 23.51
N LEU A 801 26.73 -11.64 22.33
CA LEU A 801 27.33 -11.91 21.03
C LEU A 801 27.60 -10.55 20.37
N GLY A 802 28.81 -10.31 19.85
CA GLY A 802 29.11 -9.16 18.97
C GLY A 802 29.74 -7.93 19.58
N SER A 803 30.10 -7.95 20.86
CA SER A 803 30.82 -6.85 21.50
C SER A 803 32.23 -7.28 21.93
N THR A 804 33.22 -6.41 21.71
CA THR A 804 34.66 -6.64 21.96
C THR A 804 35.09 -6.38 23.41
N VAL A 805 34.16 -5.97 24.28
CA VAL A 805 34.43 -5.69 25.70
C VAL A 805 33.21 -6.12 26.52
N ASN A 806 32.99 -7.43 26.65
CA ASN A 806 31.76 -7.99 27.25
C ASN A 806 31.79 -8.07 28.78
N GLY A 807 32.50 -7.14 29.41
CA GLY A 807 32.50 -6.97 30.86
C GLY A 807 31.08 -6.85 31.41
N GLY A 808 30.12 -6.28 30.66
CA GLY A 808 28.71 -6.08 31.06
C GLY A 808 27.68 -7.09 30.53
N SER A 809 28.09 -8.24 30.01
CA SER A 809 27.17 -9.27 29.47
C SER A 809 26.46 -10.08 30.58
N VAL A 810 25.38 -10.78 30.19
CA VAL A 810 24.54 -11.58 31.10
C VAL A 810 24.97 -13.05 31.09
N GLY A 811 25.24 -13.61 32.26
CA GLY A 811 25.50 -15.05 32.44
C GLY A 811 26.96 -15.43 32.66
N PRO A 812 27.31 -16.72 32.45
CA PRO A 812 28.64 -17.25 32.66
C PRO A 812 29.66 -16.67 31.67
N LYS A 813 30.84 -16.34 32.19
CA LYS A 813 31.97 -15.79 31.45
C LYS A 813 33.26 -16.55 31.77
N GLN A 814 34.12 -16.67 30.77
CA GLN A 814 35.50 -17.14 30.91
C GLN A 814 36.45 -16.05 30.43
N ASN A 815 37.38 -15.62 31.29
CA ASN A 815 38.29 -14.51 30.98
C ASN A 815 37.53 -13.25 30.49
N ALA A 816 36.42 -12.92 31.18
CA ALA A 816 35.50 -11.82 30.84
C ALA A 816 34.70 -11.98 29.53
N GLN A 817 34.75 -13.15 28.88
CA GLN A 817 34.03 -13.44 27.64
C GLN A 817 32.81 -14.33 27.88
N PRO A 818 31.61 -13.95 27.40
CA PRO A 818 30.39 -14.73 27.59
C PRO A 818 30.50 -16.06 26.85
N VAL A 819 30.22 -17.16 27.55
CA VAL A 819 30.21 -18.53 26.99
C VAL A 819 28.80 -19.12 26.91
N GLY A 820 27.80 -18.42 27.44
CA GLY A 820 26.43 -18.88 27.53
C GLY A 820 26.23 -19.91 28.65
N GLY A 821 25.07 -20.56 28.69
CA GLY A 821 24.81 -21.60 29.70
C GLY A 821 23.62 -22.51 29.40
N GLY A 822 23.53 -23.59 30.17
CA GLY A 822 22.52 -24.65 30.04
C GLY A 822 21.10 -24.26 30.50
N THR A 823 20.94 -23.17 31.28
CA THR A 823 19.63 -22.66 31.71
C THR A 823 19.49 -21.17 31.47
N GLN A 824 18.34 -20.74 30.95
CA GLN A 824 18.01 -19.34 30.74
C GLN A 824 16.60 -19.01 31.24
N GLY A 825 16.46 -17.86 31.88
CA GLY A 825 15.17 -17.21 32.11
C GLY A 825 15.27 -15.71 31.83
N VAL A 826 14.42 -15.18 30.96
CA VAL A 826 14.33 -13.76 30.62
C VAL A 826 12.87 -13.31 30.72
N TYR A 827 12.65 -12.13 31.30
CA TYR A 827 11.39 -11.42 31.26
C TYR A 827 11.60 -10.01 30.70
N GLN A 828 10.62 -9.52 29.94
CA GLN A 828 10.58 -8.15 29.43
C GLN A 828 9.18 -7.60 29.66
N ALA A 829 9.07 -6.39 30.17
CA ALA A 829 7.82 -5.65 30.28
C ALA A 829 8.00 -4.27 29.64
N GLU A 830 7.09 -3.88 28.76
CA GLU A 830 7.15 -2.63 28.01
C GLU A 830 5.77 -1.98 27.91
N ILE A 831 5.71 -0.68 28.19
CA ILE A 831 4.55 0.17 27.92
C ILE A 831 4.90 1.10 26.77
N THR A 832 4.06 1.14 25.74
CA THR A 832 4.18 2.10 24.64
C THR A 832 2.98 3.03 24.55
N ALA A 833 3.22 4.27 24.15
CA ALA A 833 2.19 5.27 23.93
C ALA A 833 2.49 6.07 22.66
N PRO A 834 1.49 6.46 21.85
CA PRO A 834 1.70 7.30 20.68
C PRO A 834 2.39 8.61 21.04
N PHE A 835 3.26 9.08 20.15
CA PHE A 835 3.85 10.41 20.26
C PHE A 835 2.78 11.46 19.86
N PRO A 836 2.50 12.48 20.69
CA PRO A 836 1.34 13.37 20.49
C PRO A 836 1.22 14.08 19.12
N ILE A 837 2.33 14.23 18.40
CA ILE A 837 2.39 14.94 17.09
C ILE A 837 2.43 13.95 15.91
N LEU A 838 2.92 12.72 16.14
CA LEU A 838 3.16 11.71 15.11
C LEU A 838 2.49 10.39 15.54
N GLU A 839 1.23 10.47 15.98
CA GLU A 839 0.53 9.37 16.67
C GLU A 839 0.56 8.05 15.88
N ASN A 840 0.54 8.15 14.54
CA ASN A 840 0.52 7.00 13.64
C ASN A 840 1.90 6.50 13.19
N ARG A 841 2.98 7.18 13.58
CA ARG A 841 4.35 6.88 13.10
C ARG A 841 5.38 6.76 14.20
N VAL A 842 5.15 7.35 15.37
CA VAL A 842 6.12 7.37 16.46
C VAL A 842 5.42 7.05 17.76
N ARG A 843 6.03 6.19 18.58
CA ARG A 843 5.55 5.82 19.90
C ARG A 843 6.69 5.93 20.91
N TRP A 844 6.40 6.47 22.08
CA TRP A 844 7.26 6.33 23.26
C TRP A 844 7.20 4.90 23.78
N ALA A 845 8.30 4.45 24.38
CA ALA A 845 8.38 3.18 25.09
C ALA A 845 9.07 3.39 26.45
N VAL A 846 8.56 2.74 27.49
CA VAL A 846 9.22 2.58 28.78
C VAL A 846 9.26 1.10 29.10
N PHE A 847 10.41 0.59 29.52
CA PHE A 847 10.59 -0.84 29.73
C PHE A 847 11.34 -1.18 31.01
N CYS A 848 11.10 -2.40 31.47
CA CYS A 848 11.85 -3.08 32.52
C CYS A 848 12.04 -4.54 32.10
N ASP A 849 13.29 -4.93 31.93
CA ASP A 849 13.70 -6.27 31.53
C ASP A 849 14.54 -6.89 32.66
N GLY A 850 14.56 -8.21 32.72
CA GLY A 850 15.50 -8.90 33.59
C GLY A 850 15.55 -10.38 33.35
N GLY A 851 16.44 -11.06 34.07
CA GLY A 851 16.67 -12.47 33.86
C GLY A 851 18.07 -12.91 34.26
N PHE A 852 18.40 -14.14 33.86
CA PHE A 852 19.65 -14.80 34.17
C PHE A 852 19.97 -15.86 33.12
N VAL A 853 21.25 -16.23 33.06
CA VAL A 853 21.75 -17.40 32.37
C VAL A 853 22.66 -18.14 33.35
N ASN A 854 22.50 -19.44 33.47
CA ASN A 854 23.27 -20.30 34.37
C ASN A 854 23.98 -21.39 33.58
N GLU A 855 25.19 -21.73 34.00
CA GLU A 855 26.07 -22.70 33.36
C GLU A 855 25.43 -24.08 33.26
N ASN A 856 24.82 -24.58 34.34
CA ASN A 856 24.22 -25.90 34.40
C ASN A 856 22.76 -25.92 33.90
N VAL A 857 22.37 -27.03 33.29
CA VAL A 857 20.97 -27.31 32.94
C VAL A 857 20.13 -27.53 34.20
N PHE A 858 18.86 -27.09 34.17
CA PHE A 858 17.92 -27.09 35.30
C PHE A 858 18.35 -26.28 36.53
N ASP A 859 19.40 -25.47 36.45
CA ASP A 859 19.74 -24.51 37.51
C ASP A 859 18.95 -23.21 37.32
N PHE A 860 17.79 -23.13 37.95
CA PHE A 860 16.94 -21.93 37.95
C PHE A 860 17.27 -20.95 39.07
N GLN A 861 18.27 -21.25 39.91
CA GLN A 861 18.68 -20.34 40.98
C GLN A 861 19.78 -19.42 40.47
N PRO A 862 19.53 -18.10 40.34
CA PRO A 862 20.57 -17.17 39.90
C PRO A 862 21.66 -17.12 40.96
N LYS A 863 22.91 -17.47 40.60
CA LYS A 863 24.05 -17.46 41.51
C LYS A 863 25.14 -16.54 41.00
N THR A 864 25.75 -15.80 41.92
CA THR A 864 26.98 -15.06 41.65
C THR A 864 28.16 -15.89 42.11
N TYR A 865 29.13 -16.11 41.23
CA TYR A 865 30.41 -16.71 41.59
C TYR A 865 31.55 -16.10 40.79
N ASN A 866 32.75 -16.16 41.37
CA ASN A 866 34.02 -15.86 40.73
C ASN A 866 35.04 -16.88 41.25
N ASN A 867 35.28 -17.94 40.48
CA ASN A 867 36.14 -19.05 40.89
C ASN A 867 36.99 -19.56 39.73
N THR A 868 38.12 -20.19 40.05
CA THR A 868 38.92 -20.90 39.06
C THR A 868 38.32 -22.30 38.84
N GLN A 869 38.00 -22.61 37.59
CA GLN A 869 37.47 -23.91 37.15
C GLN A 869 38.43 -24.57 36.16
N SER A 870 38.19 -25.83 35.80
CA SER A 870 38.98 -26.55 34.80
C SER A 870 38.07 -27.36 33.87
N MET A 871 38.44 -27.41 32.58
CA MET A 871 37.79 -28.24 31.57
C MET A 871 38.82 -28.93 30.68
N MET A 872 38.40 -30.00 30.00
CA MET A 872 39.21 -30.66 28.99
C MET A 872 39.10 -29.91 27.67
N VAL A 873 40.23 -29.42 27.16
CA VAL A 873 40.34 -28.84 25.81
C VAL A 873 41.28 -29.72 25.01
N ASN A 874 40.79 -30.35 23.94
CA ASN A 874 41.59 -31.24 23.09
C ASN A 874 42.40 -32.29 23.88
N GLY A 875 41.78 -32.89 24.90
CA GLY A 875 42.41 -33.90 25.76
C GLY A 875 43.36 -33.34 26.84
N THR A 876 43.48 -32.02 26.98
CA THR A 876 44.32 -31.36 28.00
C THR A 876 43.45 -30.66 29.05
N PRO A 877 43.64 -30.91 30.36
CA PRO A 877 42.98 -30.12 31.41
C PRO A 877 43.49 -28.67 31.40
N THR A 878 42.60 -27.73 31.15
CA THR A 878 42.90 -26.29 31.08
C THR A 878 42.10 -25.57 32.15
N THR A 879 42.76 -24.74 32.96
CA THR A 879 42.11 -23.94 34.01
C THR A 879 41.73 -22.55 33.51
N TYR A 880 40.60 -22.02 33.97
CA TYR A 880 40.09 -20.69 33.62
C TYR A 880 39.40 -20.02 34.80
N ASN A 881 39.31 -18.70 34.78
CA ASN A 881 38.49 -17.96 35.75
C ASN A 881 37.06 -17.87 35.22
N ALA A 882 36.13 -18.47 35.97
CA ALA A 882 34.71 -18.50 35.69
C ALA A 882 33.99 -17.46 36.54
N ILE A 883 33.18 -16.62 35.89
CA ILE A 883 32.37 -15.60 36.54
C ILE A 883 30.92 -15.76 36.10
N ASN A 884 29.96 -15.72 37.03
CA ASN A 884 28.54 -15.59 36.70
C ASN A 884 27.93 -14.43 37.48
N GLY A 885 27.14 -13.62 36.78
CA GLY A 885 26.57 -12.38 37.28
C GLY A 885 25.16 -12.48 37.85
N GLY A 886 24.69 -13.66 38.27
CA GLY A 886 23.40 -13.84 38.94
C GLY A 886 22.18 -13.29 38.17
N PHE A 887 21.18 -12.82 38.90
CA PHE A 887 19.99 -12.19 38.31
C PHE A 887 20.26 -10.73 37.96
N GLN A 888 19.78 -10.29 36.81
CA GLN A 888 20.05 -8.98 36.26
C GLN A 888 18.76 -8.26 35.89
N ILE A 889 18.70 -6.95 36.12
CA ILE A 889 17.54 -6.11 35.81
C ILE A 889 18.02 -4.85 35.12
N GLY A 890 17.42 -4.54 33.98
CA GLY A 890 17.64 -3.30 33.26
C GLY A 890 16.33 -2.58 32.99
N ALA A 891 16.33 -1.27 33.08
CA ALA A 891 15.14 -0.45 32.82
C ALA A 891 15.51 0.76 31.98
N GLY A 892 14.56 1.31 31.24
CA GLY A 892 14.88 2.38 30.33
C GLY A 892 13.70 2.93 29.56
N PHE A 893 14.04 3.75 28.58
CA PHE A 893 13.09 4.42 27.70
C PHE A 893 13.53 4.27 26.25
N GLY A 894 12.58 4.34 25.34
CA GLY A 894 12.83 4.17 23.92
C GLY A 894 11.78 4.84 23.06
N ILE A 895 12.02 4.77 21.75
CA ILE A 895 11.14 5.26 20.71
C ILE A 895 10.94 4.12 19.71
N ARG A 896 9.69 3.90 19.29
CA ARG A 896 9.30 3.01 18.18
C ARG A 896 8.86 3.90 17.04
N MET A 897 9.42 3.73 15.86
CA MET A 897 9.11 4.53 14.69
C MET A 897 8.72 3.62 13.54
N ASP A 898 7.58 3.89 12.91
CA ASP A 898 7.21 3.30 11.64
C ASP A 898 7.31 4.41 10.57
N ILE A 899 8.41 4.36 9.81
CA ILE A 899 8.68 5.31 8.73
C ILE A 899 8.83 4.52 7.43
N GLY A 900 8.73 5.18 6.27
CA GLY A 900 8.65 4.50 4.96
C GLY A 900 9.79 3.53 4.60
N ILE A 901 10.86 3.47 5.41
CA ILE A 901 11.98 2.52 5.30
C ILE A 901 11.86 1.29 6.22
N GLY A 902 10.75 1.13 6.95
CA GLY A 902 10.45 0.01 7.86
C GLY A 902 10.37 0.44 9.33
N PRO A 903 9.98 -0.51 10.22
CA PRO A 903 9.94 -0.26 11.66
C PRO A 903 11.36 -0.03 12.20
N MET A 904 11.49 0.89 13.14
CA MET A 904 12.73 1.22 13.83
C MET A 904 12.48 1.34 15.34
N LYS A 905 13.49 0.98 16.10
CA LYS A 905 13.51 0.92 17.56
C LYS A 905 14.80 1.55 18.04
N PHE A 906 14.66 2.55 18.91
CA PHE A 906 15.77 3.14 19.63
C PHE A 906 15.51 2.99 21.12
N ASP A 907 16.46 2.43 21.87
CA ASP A 907 16.33 2.22 23.30
C ASP A 907 17.58 2.73 24.05
N ILE A 908 17.33 3.37 25.19
CA ILE A 908 18.36 3.68 26.18
C ILE A 908 18.04 2.86 27.43
N GLY A 909 18.86 1.87 27.72
CA GLY A 909 18.71 0.97 28.86
C GLY A 909 19.75 1.24 29.93
N PHE A 910 19.34 1.21 31.20
CA PHE A 910 20.18 1.37 32.37
C PHE A 910 20.24 0.05 33.13
N PRO A 911 21.43 -0.46 33.50
CA PRO A 911 21.55 -1.61 34.38
C PRO A 911 21.16 -1.19 35.82
N VAL A 912 19.97 -1.61 36.26
CA VAL A 912 19.41 -1.26 37.58
C VAL A 912 19.90 -2.23 38.66
N MET A 913 19.99 -3.52 38.33
CA MET A 913 20.51 -4.54 39.23
C MET A 913 21.53 -5.41 38.48
N THR A 914 22.76 -5.44 38.99
CA THR A 914 23.85 -6.25 38.44
C THR A 914 24.31 -7.25 39.49
N GLY A 915 24.19 -8.56 39.23
CA GLY A 915 24.78 -9.57 40.12
C GLY A 915 26.27 -9.79 39.91
N ASP A 916 26.90 -9.18 38.88
CA ASP A 916 28.36 -9.08 38.71
C ASP A 916 28.82 -7.65 39.07
N PRO A 917 29.63 -7.45 40.12
CA PRO A 917 30.15 -6.13 40.49
C PRO A 917 30.97 -5.47 39.37
N ASN A 918 31.53 -6.25 38.43
CA ASN A 918 32.32 -5.76 37.31
C ASN A 918 31.47 -5.33 36.12
N ASN A 919 30.15 -5.63 36.11
CA ASN A 919 29.24 -5.19 35.04
C ASN A 919 28.99 -3.67 35.06
N GLY A 920 29.42 -2.96 36.12
CA GLY A 920 29.19 -1.52 36.28
C GLY A 920 27.71 -1.19 36.53
N GLY A 921 27.32 -1.04 37.80
CA GLY A 921 25.96 -0.60 38.18
C GLY A 921 25.83 0.92 38.27
N GLY A 922 24.64 1.46 37.95
CA GLY A 922 24.26 2.86 38.20
C GLY A 922 23.92 3.67 36.94
N LEU A 923 23.30 4.85 37.15
CA LEU A 923 22.79 5.74 36.10
C LEU A 923 23.86 6.22 35.09
N GLY A 924 25.15 6.12 35.42
CA GLY A 924 26.27 6.48 34.55
C GLY A 924 26.70 5.41 33.54
N ALA A 925 26.14 4.19 33.60
CA ALA A 925 26.51 3.04 32.76
C ALA A 925 25.41 2.65 31.75
N PHE A 926 24.72 3.64 31.17
CA PHE A 926 23.64 3.39 30.22
C PHE A 926 24.15 2.83 28.89
N LYS A 927 23.30 2.04 28.21
CA LYS A 927 23.56 1.44 26.90
C LYS A 927 22.52 1.91 25.90
N MET A 928 22.96 2.22 24.69
CA MET A 928 22.10 2.66 23.61
C MET A 928 21.98 1.53 22.58
N TYR A 929 20.75 1.24 22.17
CA TYR A 929 20.44 0.26 21.14
C TYR A 929 19.69 0.94 20.02
N PHE A 930 20.05 0.59 18.80
CA PHE A 930 19.32 0.97 17.61
C PHE A 930 19.12 -0.30 16.80
N ASP A 931 17.87 -0.58 16.44
CA ASP A 931 17.47 -1.66 15.55
C ASP A 931 16.46 -1.08 14.56
N GLY A 932 16.60 -1.30 13.27
CA GLY A 932 15.60 -0.82 12.32
C GLY A 932 15.74 -1.37 10.92
N GLY A 933 14.65 -1.35 10.17
CA GLY A 933 14.54 -1.81 8.79
C GLY A 933 13.69 -3.07 8.63
N TYR A 934 13.49 -3.49 7.38
CA TYR A 934 12.62 -4.62 6.97
C TYR A 934 13.03 -6.02 7.48
N GLN A 935 14.00 -6.09 8.38
CA GLN A 935 14.54 -7.30 8.98
C GLN A 935 14.03 -7.52 10.43
N PHE A 936 13.42 -6.49 11.04
CA PHE A 936 13.07 -6.42 12.47
C PHE A 936 11.57 -6.49 12.74
#